data_AF-A0A1D2J598-F1
#
_entry.id   AF-A0A1D2J598-F1
#
_cell.length_a   1.000
_cell.length_b   1.000
_cell.length_c   1.000
_cell.angle_alpha   90.00
_cell.angle_beta   90.00
_cell.angle_gamma   90.00
#
_symmetry.space_group_name_H-M   'P 1'
#
loop_
_entity.id
_entity.type
_entity.pdbx_description
1 polymer ?
#
loop_
_entity_poly.entity_id
_entity_poly.type
_entity_poly.pdbx_seq_one_letter_code
_entity_poly.pdbx_strand_id
1 'polypeptide(L)'
;MSGVSTPKGRKPMPSALTFDLEAKCSTTNARASTLHLPHGPVQLPIFMPVATQASLKGLTPEQLARTECKLCLNNTYHLGLKPGQAVLDKVEGAHVFQGWDRNILTDSGGFQMVSLLKLAQVTEEGVRFLSPHDGTPMLLTPEHSISLQNSIGSDIIMQLDDVIATTSPDHARIKEAMDRSVRWLDRCIEAHKYPEKQNLFCIIQGGLDLELRKECCKQMVERDTPGIAIGGLSGGEAKAEFCKVVHTCTALLPERKPRYVMGVGYPEDLVVAVALGADMFDCVWPTRTARFGNAVTSFGTLNIRNGSYANDFRPIEEGCQCICCRSKTHGGLEITRAYIHHLAAKETVGAHLLTMHNVHYMLAMMNSLRQSIVEDRFPAFLHEFFKNMYGSSSNIPEWAVTALRGVDSSSTSQTGNCNIMSPSEVVIDDVTPSETPKPDESLNAPTPVPPMSSPSPFPPHNPSHEEHQYLNLIRSILATGENRSDRTGTGTRSLFAPPQLRFSLSKPGSSSPSSRTPILPLLTTKRVFLRAVLGELLWFISGCTSSLPLSKAGIKIWDGNGSREYLDSVGLSHRAVGDLGPVYGFQWRHFGAEYIDAQTDYMGQGVDQIAEVVRKLRENPYDRRIILSAWNPADLKKMALPPCHMFAQFYVSFPSHGGNTESGHEKGKGTLSCQLYQRSCDMGLGVPFNIASYALLTHMLAHAADLYPGTLIHTMGDAHVYLDHIEALQEQLKREPVDFPELVIKRDDRGSGVMDGWKEEEFEVVGYKPHKGIKMKMSV
;
A
#
# COMPACT_ATOMS: atom_id res chain seq x y z
N MET A 1 -27.29 -34.99 24.69
CA MET A 1 -26.67 -34.61 25.98
C MET A 1 -25.63 -35.67 26.33
N SER A 2 -24.39 -35.45 25.92
CA SER A 2 -23.22 -36.25 26.30
C SER A 2 -22.28 -35.31 27.05
N GLY A 3 -22.07 -35.57 28.33
CA GLY A 3 -21.41 -34.67 29.26
C GLY A 3 -19.99 -34.30 28.84
N VAL A 4 -19.76 -33.02 28.61
CA VAL A 4 -18.43 -32.44 28.58
C VAL A 4 -17.97 -32.31 30.03
N SER A 5 -17.05 -33.18 30.43
CA SER A 5 -16.35 -33.05 31.71
C SER A 5 -15.57 -31.72 31.73
N THR A 6 -15.83 -30.87 32.71
CA THR A 6 -14.99 -29.72 33.04
C THR A 6 -13.55 -30.18 33.28
N PRO A 7 -12.53 -29.56 32.67
CA PRO A 7 -11.14 -29.93 32.96
C PRO A 7 -10.82 -29.56 34.41
N LYS A 8 -10.33 -30.54 35.17
CA LYS A 8 -9.70 -30.35 36.48
C LYS A 8 -8.62 -29.27 36.37
N GLY A 9 -8.54 -28.37 37.36
CA GLY A 9 -7.56 -27.28 37.42
C GLY A 9 -6.14 -27.75 37.08
N ARG A 10 -5.65 -27.32 35.91
CA ARG A 10 -4.29 -27.59 35.43
C ARG A 10 -3.33 -26.82 36.34
N LYS A 11 -2.25 -27.46 36.80
CA LYS A 11 -1.18 -26.75 37.52
C LYS A 11 -0.51 -25.76 36.55
N PRO A 12 -0.04 -24.58 37.02
CA PRO A 12 0.73 -23.65 36.20
C PRO A 12 1.90 -24.38 35.55
N MET A 13 2.14 -24.14 34.26
CA MET A 13 3.32 -24.71 33.61
C MET A 13 4.58 -24.14 34.28
N PRO A 14 5.60 -24.98 34.57
CA PRO A 14 6.93 -24.47 34.91
C PRO A 14 7.40 -23.49 33.82
N SER A 15 8.10 -22.43 34.21
CA SER A 15 8.53 -21.41 33.26
C SER A 15 9.88 -20.83 33.68
N ALA A 16 10.77 -20.66 32.69
CA ALA A 16 12.00 -19.91 32.86
C ALA A 16 11.77 -18.38 32.90
N LEU A 17 10.57 -17.94 32.51
CA LEU A 17 10.19 -16.54 32.37
C LEU A 17 9.62 -15.99 33.67
N THR A 18 10.16 -14.87 34.11
CA THR A 18 9.52 -14.01 35.12
C THR A 18 9.23 -12.65 34.54
N PHE A 19 8.10 -12.07 34.93
CA PHE A 19 7.61 -10.79 34.42
C PHE A 19 7.52 -9.78 35.55
N ASP A 20 8.33 -8.71 35.46
CA ASP A 20 8.30 -7.61 36.40
C ASP A 20 7.61 -6.40 35.79
N LEU A 21 6.48 -5.99 36.39
CA LEU A 21 5.71 -4.82 35.95
C LEU A 21 6.17 -3.62 36.77
N GLU A 22 6.91 -2.72 36.14
CA GLU A 22 7.58 -1.62 36.84
C GLU A 22 6.72 -0.36 36.89
N ALA A 23 6.08 0.00 35.78
CA ALA A 23 5.29 1.21 35.66
C ALA A 23 4.12 1.06 34.69
N LYS A 24 3.10 1.89 34.89
CA LYS A 24 1.96 2.06 33.99
C LYS A 24 1.75 3.54 33.79
N CYS A 25 1.36 3.92 32.57
CA CYS A 25 0.92 5.28 32.32
C CYS A 25 -0.39 5.53 33.10
N SER A 26 -0.50 6.67 33.77
CA SER A 26 -1.72 7.06 34.50
C SER A 26 -2.89 7.40 33.57
N THR A 27 -2.59 7.81 32.32
CA THR A 27 -3.59 8.24 31.34
C THR A 27 -4.03 7.14 30.37
N THR A 28 -3.13 6.24 29.96
CA THR A 28 -3.37 5.23 28.92
C THR A 28 -3.18 3.81 29.44
N ASN A 29 -3.32 2.79 28.58
CA ASN A 29 -3.05 1.39 28.97
C ASN A 29 -1.58 0.99 28.82
N ALA A 30 -0.68 1.92 28.50
CA ALA A 30 0.74 1.66 28.29
C ALA A 30 1.43 1.19 29.57
N ARG A 31 2.40 0.27 29.41
CA ARG A 31 3.10 -0.39 30.52
C ARG A 31 4.58 -0.50 30.22
N ALA A 32 5.38 -0.39 31.27
CA ALA A 32 6.82 -0.59 31.26
C ALA A 32 7.14 -1.80 32.14
N SER A 33 7.87 -2.77 31.61
CA SER A 33 8.12 -4.03 32.29
C SER A 33 9.48 -4.61 31.91
N THR A 34 10.00 -5.51 32.73
CA THR A 34 11.17 -6.33 32.40
C THR A 34 10.78 -7.80 32.32
N LEU A 35 11.09 -8.40 31.16
CA LEU A 35 10.94 -9.82 30.91
C LEU A 35 12.28 -10.51 31.17
N HIS A 36 12.35 -11.35 32.20
CA HIS A 36 13.55 -12.14 32.47
C HIS A 36 13.48 -13.45 31.70
N LEU A 37 14.48 -13.69 30.85
CA LEU A 37 14.61 -14.87 30.01
C LEU A 37 16.00 -15.51 30.25
N PRO A 38 16.20 -16.77 29.83
CA PRO A 38 17.46 -17.49 30.04
C PRO A 38 18.71 -16.74 29.53
N HIS A 39 18.62 -16.03 28.39
CA HIS A 39 19.74 -15.30 27.80
C HIS A 39 19.71 -13.79 28.10
N GLY A 40 19.10 -13.41 29.22
CA GLY A 40 19.18 -12.08 29.82
C GLY A 40 17.85 -11.31 29.84
N PRO A 41 17.79 -10.20 30.58
CA PRO A 41 16.58 -9.41 30.69
C PRO A 41 16.25 -8.65 29.39
N VAL A 42 14.96 -8.53 29.10
CA VAL A 42 14.41 -7.79 27.96
C VAL A 42 13.45 -6.72 28.49
N GLN A 43 13.75 -5.47 28.20
CA GLN A 43 12.92 -4.33 28.57
C GLN A 43 11.73 -4.21 27.62
N LEU A 44 10.55 -3.91 28.17
CA LEU A 44 9.29 -3.78 27.44
C LEU A 44 8.73 -2.34 27.58
N PRO A 45 8.11 -1.79 26.52
CA PRO A 45 7.80 -2.48 25.26
C PRO A 45 9.01 -2.64 24.32
N ILE A 46 9.00 -3.66 23.45
CA ILE A 46 10.12 -3.98 22.54
C ILE A 46 9.67 -4.27 21.10
N PHE A 47 10.53 -3.91 20.15
CA PHE A 47 10.46 -4.34 18.76
C PHE A 47 11.53 -5.41 18.50
N MET A 48 11.15 -6.54 17.94
CA MET A 48 12.03 -7.67 17.62
C MET A 48 12.34 -7.67 16.11
N PRO A 49 13.61 -7.41 15.71
CA PRO A 49 14.03 -7.57 14.33
C PRO A 49 13.97 -9.06 13.90
N VAL A 50 13.56 -9.31 12.66
CA VAL A 50 13.36 -10.67 12.15
C VAL A 50 14.59 -11.23 11.44
N ALA A 51 15.29 -12.15 12.11
CA ALA A 51 16.41 -12.96 11.60
C ALA A 51 15.91 -14.24 10.92
N THR A 52 15.39 -14.10 9.70
CA THR A 52 14.70 -15.17 8.95
C THR A 52 15.45 -16.51 8.87
N GLN A 53 16.78 -16.50 8.75
CA GLN A 53 17.60 -17.73 8.62
C GLN A 53 18.73 -17.75 9.65
N ALA A 54 18.41 -17.39 10.90
CA ALA A 54 19.43 -17.16 11.93
C ALA A 54 20.45 -16.07 11.52
N SER A 55 19.98 -15.15 10.69
CA SER A 55 20.71 -13.97 10.29
C SER A 55 19.71 -12.87 9.97
N LEU A 56 19.89 -11.72 10.61
CA LEU A 56 19.16 -10.52 10.26
C LEU A 56 19.72 -10.02 8.92
N LYS A 57 18.88 -9.96 7.89
CA LYS A 57 19.32 -9.63 6.52
C LYS A 57 20.08 -8.32 6.49
N GLY A 58 21.40 -8.43 6.31
CA GLY A 58 22.31 -7.30 6.23
C GLY A 58 23.18 -7.12 7.46
N LEU A 59 22.89 -7.66 8.65
CA LEU A 59 23.71 -7.42 9.85
C LEU A 59 24.38 -8.70 10.36
N THR A 60 25.59 -8.57 10.88
CA THR A 60 26.21 -9.61 11.72
C THR A 60 25.58 -9.61 13.13
N PRO A 61 25.69 -10.70 13.91
CA PRO A 61 25.26 -10.75 15.30
C PRO A 61 25.86 -9.63 16.15
N GLU A 62 27.16 -9.35 15.97
CA GLU A 62 27.84 -8.27 16.68
C GLU A 62 27.25 -6.89 16.36
N GLN A 63 26.99 -6.62 15.07
CA GLN A 63 26.38 -5.36 14.65
C GLN A 63 24.96 -5.21 15.19
N LEU A 64 24.18 -6.30 15.21
CA LEU A 64 22.85 -6.31 15.82
C LEU A 64 22.92 -6.04 17.33
N ALA A 65 23.85 -6.67 18.05
CA ALA A 65 24.02 -6.45 19.49
C ALA A 65 24.37 -4.99 19.81
N ARG A 66 25.17 -4.34 18.95
CA ARG A 66 25.51 -2.90 19.06
C ARG A 66 24.32 -1.96 18.83
N THR A 67 23.21 -2.44 18.27
CA THR A 67 21.94 -1.67 18.20
C THR A 67 21.11 -1.79 19.48
N GLU A 68 21.66 -2.41 20.52
CA GLU A 68 21.00 -2.71 21.81
C GLU A 68 19.87 -3.74 21.73
N CYS A 69 19.73 -4.44 20.60
CA CYS A 69 18.80 -5.56 20.46
C CYS A 69 19.07 -6.63 21.53
N LYS A 70 18.04 -6.98 22.31
CA LYS A 70 18.10 -8.02 23.37
C LYS A 70 17.26 -9.25 23.05
N LEU A 71 16.39 -9.16 22.05
CA LEU A 71 15.50 -10.22 21.61
C LEU A 71 15.23 -10.05 20.12
N CYS A 72 15.49 -11.09 19.33
CA CYS A 72 15.19 -11.13 17.90
C CYS A 72 14.32 -12.34 17.56
N LEU A 73 13.68 -12.30 16.39
CA LEU A 73 12.85 -13.41 15.92
C LEU A 73 13.62 -14.26 14.92
N ASN A 74 13.75 -15.55 15.20
CA ASN A 74 14.20 -16.56 14.26
C ASN A 74 12.99 -17.29 13.66
N ASN A 75 12.98 -17.51 12.34
CA ASN A 75 11.85 -18.21 11.73
C ASN A 75 12.03 -19.74 11.81
N THR A 76 11.04 -20.43 12.40
CA THR A 76 11.10 -21.89 12.62
C THR A 76 11.09 -22.64 11.30
N TYR A 77 10.26 -22.22 10.35
CA TYR A 77 10.13 -22.89 9.08
C TYR A 77 11.47 -22.94 8.32
N HIS A 78 12.14 -21.80 8.20
CA HIS A 78 13.39 -21.72 7.47
C HIS A 78 14.51 -22.49 8.17
N LEU A 79 14.67 -22.35 9.50
CA LEU A 79 15.75 -23.01 10.24
C LEU A 79 15.54 -24.52 10.42
N GLY A 80 14.29 -24.91 10.68
CA GLY A 80 13.89 -26.31 10.80
C GLY A 80 14.09 -27.12 9.52
N LEU A 81 14.14 -26.44 8.36
CA LEU A 81 14.47 -27.05 7.06
C LEU A 81 15.94 -26.88 6.67
N LYS A 82 16.50 -25.68 6.83
CA LYS A 82 17.88 -25.34 6.45
C LYS A 82 18.50 -24.41 7.49
N PRO A 83 19.49 -24.86 8.27
CA PRO A 83 20.28 -26.09 8.06
C PRO A 83 19.55 -27.40 8.43
N GLY A 84 18.39 -27.31 9.07
CA GLY A 84 17.60 -28.47 9.45
C GLY A 84 17.82 -28.91 10.89
N GLN A 85 16.82 -29.60 11.45
CA GLN A 85 16.82 -30.01 12.86
C GLN A 85 18.07 -30.79 13.27
N ALA A 86 18.51 -31.76 12.48
CA ALA A 86 19.68 -32.59 12.79
C ALA A 86 20.99 -31.79 12.91
N VAL A 87 21.13 -30.69 12.17
CA VAL A 87 22.30 -29.80 12.30
C VAL A 87 22.18 -28.96 13.56
N LEU A 88 21.00 -28.43 13.85
CA LEU A 88 20.74 -27.64 15.06
C LEU A 88 20.97 -28.47 16.32
N ASP A 89 20.50 -29.72 16.36
CA ASP A 89 20.74 -30.65 17.47
C ASP A 89 22.24 -30.89 17.68
N LYS A 90 23.00 -31.04 16.59
CA LYS A 90 24.46 -31.28 16.65
C LYS A 90 25.26 -30.05 17.10
N VAL A 91 24.79 -28.85 16.76
CA VAL A 91 25.42 -27.57 17.16
C VAL A 91 24.87 -27.06 18.50
N GLU A 92 23.88 -27.75 19.08
CA GLU A 92 23.24 -27.41 20.34
C GLU A 92 22.44 -26.10 20.29
N GLY A 93 21.76 -25.86 19.16
CA GLY A 93 20.78 -24.79 19.00
C GLY A 93 21.25 -23.58 18.19
N ALA A 94 20.33 -22.64 17.97
CA ALA A 94 20.53 -21.50 17.10
C ALA A 94 21.43 -20.41 17.71
N HIS A 95 21.47 -20.25 19.04
CA HIS A 95 22.37 -19.31 19.70
C HIS A 95 23.83 -19.58 19.34
N VAL A 96 24.28 -20.84 19.48
CA VAL A 96 25.63 -21.28 19.12
C VAL A 96 25.83 -21.21 17.60
N PHE A 97 24.86 -21.72 16.82
CA PHE A 97 24.96 -21.75 15.36
C PHE A 97 25.15 -20.36 14.75
N GLN A 98 24.46 -19.35 15.27
CA GLN A 98 24.50 -17.99 14.74
C GLN A 98 25.44 -17.05 15.50
N GLY A 99 26.05 -17.50 16.60
CA GLY A 99 26.88 -16.66 17.47
C GLY A 99 26.11 -15.52 18.13
N TRP A 100 24.85 -15.75 18.51
CA TRP A 100 24.00 -14.77 19.20
C TRP A 100 23.80 -15.17 20.65
N ASP A 101 24.26 -14.31 21.55
CA ASP A 101 24.32 -14.52 23.00
C ASP A 101 23.22 -13.77 23.76
N ARG A 102 22.13 -13.41 23.07
CA ARG A 102 20.91 -12.81 23.66
C ARG A 102 19.71 -13.67 23.31
N ASN A 103 18.53 -13.22 23.74
CA ASN A 103 17.32 -14.02 23.60
C ASN A 103 16.86 -14.16 22.15
N ILE A 104 16.19 -15.28 21.87
CA ILE A 104 15.56 -15.60 20.59
C ILE A 104 14.09 -15.95 20.84
N LEU A 105 13.20 -15.37 20.03
CA LEU A 105 11.84 -15.86 19.85
C LEU A 105 11.76 -16.64 18.54
N THR A 106 11.02 -17.75 18.52
CA THR A 106 10.69 -18.45 17.27
C THR A 106 9.20 -18.47 17.01
N ASP A 107 8.79 -18.16 15.79
CA ASP A 107 7.40 -18.42 15.34
C ASP A 107 7.12 -19.92 15.21
N SER A 108 5.88 -20.30 14.92
CA SER A 108 5.51 -21.72 14.78
C SER A 108 5.86 -22.33 13.42
N GLY A 109 6.18 -21.48 12.43
CA GLY A 109 6.36 -21.85 11.02
C GLY A 109 5.07 -21.98 10.21
N GLY A 110 3.88 -21.97 10.83
CA GLY A 110 2.60 -22.20 10.14
C GLY A 110 2.23 -21.08 9.16
N PHE A 111 2.43 -19.81 9.53
CA PHE A 111 2.08 -18.66 8.69
C PHE A 111 2.82 -18.66 7.34
N GLN A 112 4.12 -18.98 7.35
CA GLN A 112 4.94 -19.00 6.14
C GLN A 112 4.50 -20.12 5.20
N MET A 113 4.05 -21.25 5.73
CA MET A 113 3.54 -22.37 4.93
C MET A 113 2.22 -22.02 4.24
N VAL A 114 1.32 -21.29 4.91
CA VAL A 114 0.02 -20.88 4.34
C VAL A 114 0.16 -19.70 3.36
N SER A 115 1.04 -18.73 3.66
CA SER A 115 1.19 -17.52 2.84
C SER A 115 2.04 -17.72 1.56
N LEU A 116 2.91 -18.72 1.52
CA LEU A 116 3.80 -18.97 0.37
C LEU A 116 3.30 -20.03 -0.61
N LEU A 117 2.28 -20.83 -0.27
CA LEU A 117 1.90 -22.02 -1.04
C LEU A 117 0.41 -22.01 -1.39
N LYS A 118 0.09 -21.95 -2.70
CA LYS A 118 -1.28 -22.09 -3.24
C LYS A 118 -1.97 -23.43 -2.94
N LEU A 119 -1.26 -24.37 -2.31
CA LEU A 119 -1.65 -25.77 -2.13
C LEU A 119 -1.56 -26.22 -0.65
N ALA A 120 -1.73 -25.30 0.31
CA ALA A 120 -1.79 -25.66 1.72
C ALA A 120 -3.21 -26.16 2.09
N GLN A 121 -3.29 -27.31 2.77
CA GLN A 121 -4.53 -27.86 3.33
C GLN A 121 -4.39 -27.98 4.84
N VAL A 122 -5.27 -27.31 5.59
CA VAL A 122 -5.32 -27.41 7.05
C VAL A 122 -6.35 -28.47 7.46
N THR A 123 -5.94 -29.38 8.34
CA THR A 123 -6.78 -30.43 8.92
C THR A 123 -6.59 -30.44 10.44
N GLU A 124 -7.35 -31.23 11.20
CA GLU A 124 -7.11 -31.31 12.66
C GLU A 124 -5.71 -31.84 12.99
N GLU A 125 -5.12 -32.69 12.16
CA GLU A 125 -3.79 -33.27 12.35
C GLU A 125 -2.69 -32.20 12.31
N GLY A 126 -2.80 -31.23 11.38
CA GLY A 126 -1.80 -30.21 11.11
C GLY A 126 -2.00 -29.53 9.75
N VAL A 127 -0.96 -28.83 9.31
CA VAL A 127 -0.89 -28.14 8.01
C VAL A 127 -0.14 -29.02 7.01
N ARG A 128 -0.83 -29.44 5.94
CA ARG A 128 -0.25 -30.15 4.81
C ARG A 128 0.12 -29.16 3.71
N PHE A 129 1.32 -29.28 3.16
CA PHE A 129 1.82 -28.38 2.13
C PHE A 129 2.91 -29.06 1.30
N LEU A 130 3.31 -28.45 0.18
CA LEU A 130 4.44 -28.93 -0.62
C LEU A 130 5.69 -28.12 -0.29
N SER A 131 6.81 -28.79 -0.08
CA SER A 131 8.12 -28.14 0.04
C SER A 131 8.36 -27.21 -1.16
N PRO A 132 8.66 -25.91 -0.96
CA PRO A 132 8.95 -24.99 -2.05
C PRO A 132 10.31 -25.26 -2.70
N HIS A 133 11.11 -26.18 -2.14
CA HIS A 133 12.43 -26.52 -2.66
C HIS A 133 12.40 -27.66 -3.68
N ASP A 134 11.62 -28.69 -3.41
CA ASP A 134 11.59 -29.93 -4.20
C ASP A 134 10.17 -30.46 -4.48
N GLY A 135 9.14 -29.77 -3.98
CA GLY A 135 7.74 -30.14 -4.19
C GLY A 135 7.28 -31.35 -3.38
N THR A 136 8.09 -31.87 -2.46
CA THR A 136 7.71 -33.04 -1.65
C THR A 136 6.57 -32.70 -0.68
N PRO A 137 5.58 -33.60 -0.48
CA PRO A 137 4.54 -33.39 0.53
C PRO A 137 5.12 -33.34 1.94
N MET A 138 4.71 -32.33 2.70
CA MET A 138 5.10 -32.09 4.08
C MET A 138 3.85 -31.94 4.96
N LEU A 139 3.99 -32.33 6.22
CA LEU A 139 2.98 -32.14 7.26
C LEU A 139 3.65 -31.49 8.47
N LEU A 140 3.19 -30.30 8.84
CA LEU A 140 3.56 -29.66 10.10
C LEU A 140 2.43 -29.84 11.10
N THR A 141 2.66 -30.65 12.12
CA THR A 141 1.75 -30.80 13.27
C THR A 141 2.19 -29.89 14.42
N PRO A 142 1.30 -29.59 15.40
CA PRO A 142 1.67 -28.95 16.65
C PRO A 142 2.90 -29.56 17.33
N GLU A 143 2.97 -30.89 17.42
CA GLU A 143 4.09 -31.61 18.05
C GLU A 143 5.39 -31.43 17.27
N HIS A 144 5.32 -31.51 15.93
CA HIS A 144 6.48 -31.31 15.08
C HIS A 144 7.00 -29.86 15.18
N SER A 145 6.11 -28.87 15.15
CA SER A 145 6.47 -27.46 15.32
C SER A 145 7.18 -27.21 16.66
N ILE A 146 6.67 -27.76 17.76
CA ILE A 146 7.31 -27.67 19.07
C ILE A 146 8.67 -28.40 19.09
N SER A 147 8.76 -29.58 18.47
CA SER A 147 10.03 -30.29 18.38
C SER A 147 11.10 -29.49 17.63
N LEU A 148 10.75 -28.81 16.53
CA LEU A 148 11.69 -27.96 15.80
C LEU A 148 12.16 -26.80 16.67
N GLN A 149 11.24 -26.15 17.38
CA GLN A 149 11.56 -25.04 18.28
C GLN A 149 12.39 -25.49 19.48
N ASN A 150 12.17 -26.71 20.00
CA ASN A 150 13.02 -27.31 21.03
C ASN A 150 14.46 -27.50 20.53
N SER A 151 14.66 -27.97 19.30
CA SER A 151 15.99 -28.10 18.68
C SER A 151 16.63 -26.75 18.34
N ILE A 152 15.84 -25.75 17.95
CA ILE A 152 16.33 -24.36 17.75
C ILE A 152 16.82 -23.79 19.09
N GLY A 153 16.22 -24.17 20.21
CA GLY A 153 16.65 -23.74 21.54
C GLY A 153 16.29 -22.29 21.87
N SER A 154 15.26 -21.72 21.23
CA SER A 154 14.79 -20.36 21.49
C SER A 154 14.20 -20.18 22.89
N ASP A 155 14.37 -18.97 23.45
CA ASP A 155 13.89 -18.61 24.79
C ASP A 155 12.36 -18.47 24.85
N ILE A 156 11.75 -18.07 23.74
CA ILE A 156 10.30 -17.99 23.56
C ILE A 156 9.92 -18.82 22.32
N ILE A 157 8.95 -19.71 22.49
CA ILE A 157 8.41 -20.56 21.44
C ILE A 157 6.93 -20.26 21.23
N MET A 158 6.46 -20.26 19.99
CA MET A 158 5.08 -19.97 19.64
C MET A 158 4.30 -21.27 19.36
N GLN A 159 3.06 -21.37 19.83
CA GLN A 159 2.19 -22.48 19.44
C GLN A 159 1.97 -22.52 17.91
N LEU A 160 1.75 -23.70 17.35
CA LEU A 160 1.14 -23.78 16.02
C LEU A 160 -0.34 -23.38 16.11
N ASP A 161 -0.79 -22.59 15.14
CA ASP A 161 -2.15 -22.07 15.05
C ASP A 161 -2.70 -22.23 13.62
N ASP A 162 -4.02 -22.23 13.52
CA ASP A 162 -4.72 -22.31 12.24
C ASP A 162 -4.95 -20.91 11.67
N VAL A 163 -4.02 -20.51 10.80
CA VAL A 163 -3.98 -19.15 10.24
C VAL A 163 -5.02 -18.99 9.11
N ILE A 164 -5.85 -17.96 9.23
CA ILE A 164 -6.73 -17.46 8.16
C ILE A 164 -6.44 -15.98 7.92
N ALA A 165 -6.64 -15.53 6.67
CA ALA A 165 -6.66 -14.10 6.36
C ALA A 165 -7.68 -13.36 7.24
N THR A 166 -7.21 -12.36 7.97
CA THR A 166 -8.01 -11.58 8.95
C THR A 166 -9.28 -10.99 8.37
N THR A 167 -9.27 -10.65 7.07
CA THR A 167 -10.37 -10.05 6.32
C THR A 167 -11.27 -11.08 5.63
N SER A 168 -11.08 -12.38 5.90
CA SER A 168 -11.92 -13.44 5.34
C SER A 168 -13.40 -13.21 5.69
N PRO A 169 -14.32 -13.27 4.71
CA PRO A 169 -15.75 -13.17 4.97
C PRO A 169 -16.36 -14.46 5.54
N ASP A 170 -15.60 -15.56 5.57
CA ASP A 170 -16.06 -16.86 6.05
C ASP A 170 -15.97 -16.96 7.58
N HIS A 171 -17.00 -16.46 8.26
CA HIS A 171 -17.12 -16.49 9.72
C HIS A 171 -17.08 -17.91 10.30
N ALA A 172 -17.66 -18.90 9.62
CA ALA A 172 -17.66 -20.29 10.08
C ALA A 172 -16.24 -20.87 10.08
N ARG A 173 -15.48 -20.60 9.02
CA ARG A 173 -14.07 -21.00 8.93
C ARG A 173 -13.18 -20.28 9.95
N ILE A 174 -13.43 -18.99 10.22
CA ILE A 174 -12.74 -18.23 11.28
C ILE A 174 -13.00 -18.85 12.65
N LYS A 175 -14.26 -19.15 12.96
CA LYS A 175 -14.62 -19.81 14.22
C LYS A 175 -13.93 -21.16 14.34
N GLU A 176 -13.95 -21.99 13.29
CA GLU A 176 -13.29 -23.29 13.32
C GLU A 176 -11.77 -23.18 13.47
N ALA A 177 -11.11 -22.20 12.83
CA ALA A 177 -9.68 -21.95 13.05
C ALA A 177 -9.38 -21.56 14.49
N MET A 178 -10.21 -20.70 15.08
CA MET A 178 -10.07 -20.29 16.47
C MET A 178 -10.21 -21.51 17.39
N ASP A 179 -11.28 -22.30 17.23
CA ASP A 179 -11.53 -23.51 18.02
C ASP A 179 -10.39 -24.55 17.83
N ARG A 180 -9.90 -24.73 16.60
CA ARG A 180 -8.77 -25.60 16.30
C ARG A 180 -7.47 -25.11 16.92
N SER A 181 -7.20 -23.81 16.89
CA SER A 181 -5.99 -23.22 17.49
C SER A 181 -5.98 -23.42 19.01
N VAL A 182 -7.14 -23.40 19.67
CA VAL A 182 -7.26 -23.75 21.09
C VAL A 182 -6.90 -25.23 21.33
N ARG A 183 -7.44 -26.15 20.52
CA ARG A 183 -7.11 -27.59 20.62
C ARG A 183 -5.63 -27.87 20.31
N TRP A 184 -5.06 -27.15 19.35
CA TRP A 184 -3.64 -27.25 18.99
C TRP A 184 -2.73 -26.72 20.09
N LEU A 185 -3.14 -25.71 20.85
CA LEU A 185 -2.39 -25.27 22.03
C LEU A 185 -2.24 -26.41 23.05
N ASP A 186 -3.30 -27.18 23.31
CA ASP A 186 -3.22 -28.31 24.25
C ASP A 186 -2.20 -29.36 23.79
N ARG A 187 -2.11 -29.59 22.48
CA ARG A 187 -1.10 -30.47 21.87
C ARG A 187 0.30 -29.89 21.95
N CYS A 188 0.45 -28.57 21.75
CA CYS A 188 1.74 -27.89 21.92
C CYS A 188 2.24 -27.96 23.36
N ILE A 189 1.35 -27.77 24.34
CA ILE A 189 1.67 -27.87 25.77
C ILE A 189 2.19 -29.27 26.10
N GLU A 190 1.52 -30.32 25.63
CA GLU A 190 1.93 -31.70 25.89
C GLU A 190 3.27 -32.05 25.19
N ALA A 191 3.50 -31.49 24.00
CA ALA A 191 4.72 -31.75 23.24
C ALA A 191 5.97 -31.00 23.77
N HIS A 192 5.78 -29.95 24.59
CA HIS A 192 6.88 -29.09 25.03
C HIS A 192 7.74 -29.78 26.10
N LYS A 193 8.98 -30.10 25.73
CA LYS A 193 9.89 -30.88 26.57
C LYS A 193 10.68 -30.09 27.61
N TYR A 194 10.83 -28.77 27.41
CA TYR A 194 11.77 -27.94 28.19
C TYR A 194 11.13 -26.67 28.77
N PRO A 195 10.01 -26.77 29.52
CA PRO A 195 9.32 -25.62 30.12
C PRO A 195 10.20 -24.78 31.05
N GLU A 196 11.24 -25.38 31.64
CA GLU A 196 12.25 -24.73 32.49
C GLU A 196 13.34 -23.98 31.70
N LYS A 197 13.33 -24.06 30.37
CA LYS A 197 14.30 -23.36 29.49
C LYS A 197 13.65 -22.53 28.39
N GLN A 198 12.48 -22.93 27.89
CA GLN A 198 11.79 -22.24 26.81
C GLN A 198 10.35 -21.95 27.19
N ASN A 199 9.86 -20.79 26.76
CA ASN A 199 8.58 -20.27 27.22
C ASN A 199 7.55 -20.30 26.09
N LEU A 200 6.58 -21.20 26.18
CA LEU A 200 5.52 -21.34 25.20
C LEU A 200 4.51 -20.20 25.31
N PHE A 201 4.25 -19.50 24.20
CA PHE A 201 3.20 -18.49 24.11
C PHE A 201 2.01 -19.04 23.33
N CYS A 202 0.80 -18.82 23.86
CA CYS A 202 -0.42 -19.03 23.10
C CYS A 202 -0.69 -17.89 22.11
N ILE A 203 -1.52 -18.13 21.10
CA ILE A 203 -1.87 -17.13 20.08
C ILE A 203 -3.39 -16.92 20.04
N ILE A 204 -3.85 -15.73 20.41
CA ILE A 204 -5.26 -15.34 20.29
C ILE A 204 -5.62 -15.22 18.80
N GLN A 205 -6.69 -15.91 18.40
CA GLN A 205 -7.28 -15.92 17.06
C GLN A 205 -8.73 -15.38 17.07
N GLY A 206 -9.34 -15.26 15.89
CA GLY A 206 -10.75 -14.80 15.75
C GLY A 206 -11.00 -13.74 14.67
N GLY A 207 -10.01 -13.42 13.82
CA GLY A 207 -10.17 -12.42 12.77
C GLY A 207 -10.47 -11.03 13.33
N LEU A 208 -11.43 -10.32 12.72
CA LEU A 208 -11.94 -9.02 13.20
C LEU A 208 -13.18 -9.13 14.10
N ASP A 209 -13.64 -10.34 14.39
CA ASP A 209 -14.82 -10.57 15.23
C ASP A 209 -14.45 -10.45 16.72
N LEU A 210 -14.91 -9.39 17.37
CA LEU A 210 -14.56 -9.09 18.76
C LEU A 210 -15.12 -10.12 19.75
N GLU A 211 -16.22 -10.80 19.44
CA GLU A 211 -16.77 -11.85 20.31
C GLU A 211 -15.95 -13.14 20.20
N LEU A 212 -15.52 -13.51 18.99
CA LEU A 212 -14.59 -14.62 18.82
C LEU A 212 -13.23 -14.34 19.49
N ARG A 213 -12.76 -13.09 19.45
CA ARG A 213 -11.54 -12.66 20.16
C ARG A 213 -11.69 -12.79 21.67
N LYS A 214 -12.82 -12.35 22.24
CA LYS A 214 -13.13 -12.51 23.68
C LYS A 214 -13.15 -13.98 24.09
N GLU A 215 -13.83 -14.81 23.31
CA GLU A 215 -13.92 -16.25 23.56
C GLU A 215 -12.54 -16.91 23.50
N CYS A 216 -11.75 -16.60 22.47
CA CYS A 216 -10.39 -17.11 22.35
C CYS A 216 -9.50 -16.64 23.51
N CYS A 217 -9.56 -15.36 23.90
CA CYS A 217 -8.84 -14.85 25.08
C CYS A 217 -9.16 -15.67 26.33
N LYS A 218 -10.45 -15.90 26.60
CA LYS A 218 -10.89 -16.70 27.74
C LYS A 218 -10.30 -18.12 27.70
N GLN A 219 -10.46 -18.82 26.58
CA GLN A 219 -9.97 -20.20 26.44
C GLN A 219 -8.43 -20.30 26.53
N MET A 220 -7.71 -19.35 25.95
CA MET A 220 -6.23 -19.36 25.97
C MET A 220 -5.69 -19.01 27.37
N VAL A 221 -6.30 -18.06 28.07
CA VAL A 221 -5.89 -17.68 29.43
C VAL A 221 -6.08 -18.83 30.43
N GLU A 222 -7.13 -19.64 30.28
CA GLU A 222 -7.37 -20.83 31.12
C GLU A 222 -6.22 -21.86 31.06
N ARG A 223 -5.39 -21.84 30.01
CA ARG A 223 -4.25 -22.75 29.83
C ARG A 223 -2.94 -22.24 30.43
N ASP A 224 -2.94 -21.00 30.93
CA ASP A 224 -1.88 -20.42 31.75
C ASP A 224 -0.46 -20.47 31.13
N THR A 225 -0.33 -20.23 29.82
CA THR A 225 0.99 -20.12 29.16
C THR A 225 1.80 -18.92 29.68
N PRO A 226 3.15 -19.00 29.75
CA PRO A 226 4.01 -17.90 30.23
C PRO A 226 3.78 -16.53 29.57
N GLY A 227 3.41 -16.52 28.30
CA GLY A 227 3.02 -15.30 27.59
C GLY A 227 1.94 -15.54 26.55
N ILE A 228 1.45 -14.43 25.98
CA ILE A 228 0.26 -14.42 25.13
C ILE A 228 0.51 -13.52 23.93
N ALA A 229 0.31 -14.05 22.73
CA ALA A 229 0.35 -13.30 21.49
C ALA A 229 -1.05 -13.04 20.91
N ILE A 230 -1.17 -11.99 20.12
CA ILE A 230 -2.37 -11.62 19.37
C ILE A 230 -2.03 -11.79 17.88
N GLY A 231 -2.59 -12.85 17.28
CA GLY A 231 -2.31 -13.26 15.91
C GLY A 231 -3.33 -12.70 14.90
N GLY A 232 -2.96 -12.77 13.62
CA GLY A 232 -3.85 -12.40 12.51
C GLY A 232 -4.22 -10.93 12.48
N LEU A 233 -3.24 -10.03 12.60
CA LEU A 233 -3.41 -8.55 12.58
C LEU A 233 -2.38 -7.87 11.68
N SER A 234 -2.05 -8.52 10.56
CA SER A 234 -1.11 -8.03 9.56
C SER A 234 -1.57 -8.41 8.14
N GLY A 235 -2.89 -8.52 7.94
CA GLY A 235 -3.54 -9.19 6.79
C GLY A 235 -4.25 -8.25 5.81
N GLY A 236 -4.13 -6.92 5.99
CA GLY A 236 -4.75 -5.91 5.13
C GLY A 236 -6.04 -5.31 5.70
N GLU A 237 -6.32 -5.54 6.97
CA GLU A 237 -7.41 -4.92 7.71
C GLU A 237 -7.27 -3.39 7.84
N ALA A 238 -8.40 -2.70 8.03
CA ALA A 238 -8.39 -1.28 8.31
C ALA A 238 -7.78 -1.01 9.70
N LYS A 239 -7.02 0.09 9.83
CA LYS A 239 -6.32 0.45 11.07
C LYS A 239 -7.25 0.64 12.28
N ALA A 240 -8.48 1.14 12.05
CA ALA A 240 -9.47 1.26 13.11
C ALA A 240 -9.90 -0.10 13.66
N GLU A 241 -10.10 -1.10 12.80
CA GLU A 241 -10.45 -2.46 13.20
C GLU A 241 -9.27 -3.16 13.89
N PHE A 242 -8.06 -2.98 13.39
CA PHE A 242 -6.82 -3.39 14.06
C PHE A 242 -6.78 -2.88 15.51
N CYS A 243 -6.99 -1.58 15.72
CA CYS A 243 -6.98 -0.97 17.06
C CYS A 243 -8.06 -1.56 17.97
N LYS A 244 -9.28 -1.77 17.46
CA LYS A 244 -10.37 -2.39 18.23
C LYS A 244 -10.02 -3.80 18.69
N VAL A 245 -9.42 -4.62 17.83
CA VAL A 245 -9.02 -5.99 18.19
C VAL A 245 -7.90 -5.96 19.23
N VAL A 246 -6.86 -5.15 19.02
CA VAL A 246 -5.75 -5.02 19.99
C VAL A 246 -6.30 -4.59 21.36
N HIS A 247 -7.08 -3.51 21.41
CA HIS A 247 -7.67 -2.99 22.64
C HIS A 247 -8.57 -4.03 23.35
N THR A 248 -9.43 -4.73 22.58
CA THR A 248 -10.31 -5.77 23.12
C THR A 248 -9.50 -6.90 23.74
N CYS A 249 -8.45 -7.36 23.07
CA CYS A 249 -7.62 -8.44 23.59
C CYS A 249 -6.86 -7.98 24.83
N THR A 250 -6.09 -6.89 24.75
CA THR A 250 -5.23 -6.42 25.85
C THR A 250 -6.00 -6.09 27.12
N ALA A 251 -7.27 -5.66 27.02
CA ALA A 251 -8.15 -5.44 28.17
C ALA A 251 -8.52 -6.73 28.94
N LEU A 252 -8.46 -7.89 28.28
CA LEU A 252 -8.84 -9.19 28.84
C LEU A 252 -7.65 -10.03 29.29
N LEU A 253 -6.44 -9.69 28.86
CA LEU A 253 -5.25 -10.47 29.16
C LEU A 253 -4.71 -10.19 30.57
N PRO A 254 -4.21 -11.22 31.28
CA PRO A 254 -3.62 -11.07 32.61
C PRO A 254 -2.57 -9.96 32.68
N GLU A 255 -2.59 -9.21 33.78
CA GLU A 255 -1.70 -8.05 33.95
C GLU A 255 -0.23 -8.46 34.07
N ARG A 256 0.08 -9.61 34.68
CA ARG A 256 1.48 -10.04 34.88
C ARG A 256 1.96 -11.01 33.80
N LYS A 257 1.56 -10.77 32.55
CA LYS A 257 2.04 -11.51 31.37
C LYS A 257 2.37 -10.56 30.22
N PRO A 258 3.36 -10.90 29.38
CA PRO A 258 3.67 -10.14 28.18
C PRO A 258 2.59 -10.35 27.10
N ARG A 259 2.34 -9.29 26.34
CA ARG A 259 1.31 -9.19 25.29
C ARG A 259 2.00 -8.88 23.96
N TYR A 260 2.08 -9.89 23.09
CA TYR A 260 2.82 -9.82 21.83
C TYR A 260 1.89 -9.63 20.64
N VAL A 261 1.92 -8.48 19.97
CA VAL A 261 1.15 -8.25 18.73
C VAL A 261 2.02 -8.60 17.52
N MET A 262 1.65 -9.65 16.81
CA MET A 262 2.49 -10.27 15.78
C MET A 262 2.44 -9.51 14.45
N GLY A 263 3.60 -9.34 13.81
CA GLY A 263 3.69 -8.87 12.42
C GLY A 263 3.50 -7.36 12.19
N VAL A 264 3.50 -6.55 13.25
CA VAL A 264 3.31 -5.08 13.19
C VAL A 264 4.65 -4.36 13.21
N GLY A 265 4.84 -3.39 12.30
CA GLY A 265 6.15 -2.73 12.14
C GLY A 265 6.17 -1.28 11.70
N TYR A 266 5.02 -0.64 11.43
CA TYR A 266 5.01 0.81 11.19
C TYR A 266 5.14 1.55 12.53
N PRO A 267 5.97 2.60 12.63
CA PRO A 267 6.20 3.32 13.88
C PRO A 267 4.90 3.76 14.59
N GLU A 268 3.97 4.37 13.86
CA GLU A 268 2.70 4.83 14.37
C GLU A 268 1.79 3.71 14.89
N ASP A 269 1.84 2.52 14.27
CA ASP A 269 1.09 1.35 14.75
C ASP A 269 1.63 0.86 16.09
N LEU A 270 2.96 0.81 16.23
CA LEU A 270 3.62 0.38 17.46
C LEU A 270 3.28 1.32 18.62
N VAL A 271 3.42 2.62 18.39
CA VAL A 271 3.13 3.66 19.38
C VAL A 271 1.68 3.59 19.85
N VAL A 272 0.72 3.46 18.92
CA VAL A 272 -0.70 3.31 19.27
C VAL A 272 -0.96 2.00 19.98
N ALA A 273 -0.43 0.87 19.50
CA ALA A 273 -0.64 -0.42 20.15
C ALA A 273 -0.06 -0.48 21.58
N VAL A 274 1.06 0.19 21.84
CA VAL A 274 1.59 0.38 23.20
C VAL A 274 0.61 1.17 24.07
N ALA A 275 0.03 2.26 23.56
CA ALA A 275 -1.01 3.01 24.26
C ALA A 275 -2.26 2.15 24.57
N LEU A 276 -2.55 1.16 23.71
CA LEU A 276 -3.61 0.16 23.91
C LEU A 276 -3.20 -0.99 24.86
N GLY A 277 -1.94 -1.03 25.30
CA GLY A 277 -1.44 -1.97 26.30
C GLY A 277 -0.75 -3.22 25.76
N ALA A 278 -0.21 -3.18 24.54
CA ALA A 278 0.69 -4.21 24.00
C ALA A 278 2.16 -3.96 24.38
N ASP A 279 2.96 -5.02 24.49
CA ASP A 279 4.35 -4.94 24.99
C ASP A 279 5.40 -5.39 23.97
N MET A 280 5.09 -6.34 23.08
CA MET A 280 6.06 -6.93 22.16
C MET A 280 5.56 -6.86 20.73
N PHE A 281 6.47 -6.68 19.78
CA PHE A 281 6.18 -6.57 18.36
C PHE A 281 7.32 -7.16 17.53
N ASP A 282 7.03 -7.62 16.31
CA ASP A 282 8.03 -8.02 15.33
C ASP A 282 7.61 -7.57 13.93
N CYS A 283 8.60 -7.24 13.09
CA CYS A 283 8.32 -7.07 11.67
C CYS A 283 9.58 -7.14 10.81
N VAL A 284 9.40 -7.61 9.57
CA VAL A 284 10.42 -7.50 8.53
C VAL A 284 10.53 -6.09 7.93
N TRP A 285 9.59 -5.19 8.22
CA TRP A 285 9.47 -3.87 7.58
C TRP A 285 10.77 -3.04 7.59
N PRO A 286 11.47 -2.81 8.72
CA PRO A 286 12.65 -1.95 8.73
C PRO A 286 13.80 -2.49 7.86
N THR A 287 14.03 -3.80 7.86
CA THR A 287 15.05 -4.43 7.02
C THR A 287 14.61 -4.54 5.56
N ARG A 288 13.31 -4.75 5.30
CA ARG A 288 12.75 -4.84 3.95
C ARG A 288 12.78 -3.49 3.25
N THR A 289 12.34 -2.43 3.93
CA THR A 289 12.29 -1.08 3.36
C THR A 289 13.69 -0.51 3.13
N ALA A 290 14.67 -0.84 3.99
CA ALA A 290 16.08 -0.51 3.79
C ALA A 290 16.61 -1.00 2.42
N ARG A 291 16.29 -2.25 2.04
CA ARG A 291 16.71 -2.81 0.74
C ARG A 291 16.10 -2.10 -0.47
N PHE A 292 14.97 -1.42 -0.28
CA PHE A 292 14.34 -0.58 -1.30
C PHE A 292 14.85 0.86 -1.30
N GLY A 293 15.81 1.21 -0.43
CA GLY A 293 16.43 2.53 -0.36
C GLY A 293 15.72 3.51 0.57
N ASN A 294 14.92 3.01 1.52
CA ASN A 294 14.18 3.85 2.46
C ASN A 294 14.84 3.88 3.85
N ALA A 295 15.07 5.08 4.36
CA ALA A 295 15.49 5.34 5.75
C ALA A 295 14.28 5.73 6.60
N VAL A 296 14.13 5.11 7.77
CA VAL A 296 13.10 5.45 8.76
C VAL A 296 13.66 6.51 9.70
N THR A 297 12.92 7.60 9.93
CA THR A 297 13.32 8.71 10.80
C THR A 297 12.16 9.17 11.68
N SER A 298 12.44 10.04 12.64
CA SER A 298 11.46 10.65 13.54
C SER A 298 10.42 11.51 12.80
N PHE A 299 10.69 11.85 11.54
CA PHE A 299 9.86 12.69 10.67
C PHE A 299 9.23 11.90 9.52
N GLY A 300 9.20 10.56 9.63
CA GLY A 300 8.64 9.67 8.63
C GLY A 300 9.69 8.88 7.86
N THR A 301 9.41 8.55 6.61
CA THR A 301 10.32 7.72 5.79
C THR A 301 10.93 8.53 4.67
N LEU A 302 12.26 8.54 4.59
CA LEU A 302 13.01 9.16 3.50
C LEU A 302 13.28 8.13 2.40
N ASN A 303 12.78 8.37 1.19
CA ASN A 303 13.19 7.60 0.01
C ASN A 303 14.53 8.15 -0.50
N ILE A 304 15.64 7.62 0.04
CA ILE A 304 17.00 8.12 -0.22
C ILE A 304 17.41 7.96 -1.70
N ARG A 305 16.68 7.18 -2.49
CA ARG A 305 16.90 7.08 -3.95
C ARG A 305 16.46 8.33 -4.72
N ASN A 306 15.72 9.24 -4.10
CA ASN A 306 15.32 10.50 -4.73
C ASN A 306 16.56 11.36 -5.06
N GLY A 307 16.62 11.93 -6.26
CA GLY A 307 17.74 12.74 -6.74
C GLY A 307 18.05 13.98 -5.90
N SER A 308 17.09 14.47 -5.12
CA SER A 308 17.31 15.58 -4.17
C SER A 308 18.38 15.28 -3.12
N TYR A 309 18.63 14.00 -2.81
CA TYR A 309 19.66 13.61 -1.84
C TYR A 309 21.06 13.48 -2.45
N ALA A 310 21.22 13.60 -3.78
CA ALA A 310 22.51 13.38 -4.46
C ALA A 310 23.64 14.29 -3.95
N ASN A 311 23.29 15.50 -3.47
CA ASN A 311 24.21 16.48 -2.90
C ASN A 311 23.88 16.83 -1.44
N ASP A 312 23.08 16.01 -0.74
CA ASP A 312 22.76 16.21 0.68
C ASP A 312 23.83 15.54 1.56
N PHE A 313 24.79 16.32 2.05
CA PHE A 313 25.91 15.83 2.86
C PHE A 313 25.60 15.73 4.37
N ARG A 314 24.34 15.94 4.78
CA ARG A 314 23.90 15.67 6.16
C ARG A 314 23.86 14.16 6.44
N PRO A 315 23.93 13.73 7.71
CA PRO A 315 23.67 12.34 8.07
C PRO A 315 22.27 11.89 7.65
N ILE A 316 22.00 10.57 7.66
CA ILE A 316 20.67 10.02 7.34
C ILE A 316 19.60 10.75 8.18
N GLU A 317 19.84 10.88 9.48
CA GLU A 317 19.05 11.67 10.42
C GLU A 317 19.96 12.40 11.40
N GLU A 318 19.74 13.71 11.54
CA GLU A 318 20.47 14.54 12.50
C GLU A 318 20.06 14.18 13.93
N GLY A 319 21.03 14.09 14.84
CA GLY A 319 20.80 13.68 16.22
C GLY A 319 20.66 12.16 16.46
N CYS A 320 20.53 11.35 15.39
CA CYS A 320 20.48 9.90 15.52
C CYS A 320 21.80 9.33 16.05
N GLN A 321 21.70 8.48 17.09
CA GLN A 321 22.86 7.90 17.77
C GLN A 321 23.34 6.59 17.15
N CYS A 322 22.79 6.18 15.99
CA CYS A 322 23.26 4.99 15.30
C CYS A 322 24.68 5.19 14.76
N ILE A 323 25.42 4.09 14.63
CA ILE A 323 26.79 4.11 14.10
C ILE A 323 26.89 4.72 12.70
N CYS A 324 25.83 4.67 11.89
CA CYS A 324 25.81 5.31 10.58
C CYS A 324 25.74 6.84 10.68
N CYS A 325 24.89 7.39 11.56
CA CYS A 325 24.62 8.83 11.63
C CYS A 325 25.62 9.60 12.49
N ARG A 326 26.14 9.00 13.57
CA ARG A 326 27.10 9.68 14.45
C ARG A 326 28.34 10.15 13.67
N SER A 327 28.88 11.30 14.07
CA SER A 327 30.12 11.81 13.49
C SER A 327 31.30 10.90 13.83
N LYS A 328 32.37 10.98 13.02
CA LYS A 328 33.60 10.22 13.27
C LYS A 328 34.23 10.54 14.63
N THR A 329 34.14 11.80 15.07
CA THR A 329 34.62 12.25 16.39
C THR A 329 33.87 11.59 17.56
N HIS A 330 32.65 11.11 17.34
CA HIS A 330 31.84 10.38 18.33
C HIS A 330 31.74 8.87 18.01
N GLY A 331 32.75 8.32 17.33
CA GLY A 331 32.84 6.89 17.04
C GLY A 331 31.78 6.36 16.07
N GLY A 332 31.23 7.22 15.21
CA GLY A 332 30.36 6.84 14.10
C GLY A 332 31.08 6.83 12.75
N LEU A 333 30.30 6.53 11.71
CA LEU A 333 30.76 6.46 10.33
C LEU A 333 30.50 7.75 9.55
N GLU A 334 29.68 8.66 10.07
CA GLU A 334 29.29 9.92 9.42
C GLU A 334 28.77 9.71 7.99
N ILE A 335 27.89 8.73 7.85
CA ILE A 335 27.30 8.35 6.58
C ILE A 335 26.31 9.41 6.14
N THR A 336 26.60 10.03 4.99
CA THR A 336 25.77 11.08 4.42
C THR A 336 24.63 10.52 3.59
N ARG A 337 23.55 11.30 3.44
CA ARG A 337 22.44 10.98 2.52
C ARG A 337 22.92 10.86 1.08
N ALA A 338 23.84 11.71 0.63
CA ALA A 338 24.48 11.65 -0.69
C ALA A 338 25.20 10.33 -0.95
N TYR A 339 25.96 9.84 0.04
CA TYR A 339 26.65 8.57 -0.09
C TYR A 339 25.67 7.40 -0.16
N ILE A 340 24.64 7.38 0.70
CA ILE A 340 23.62 6.33 0.62
C ILE A 340 22.81 6.44 -0.66
N HIS A 341 22.46 7.64 -1.15
CA HIS A 341 21.78 7.83 -2.43
C HIS A 341 22.56 7.21 -3.59
N HIS A 342 23.88 7.38 -3.58
CA HIS A 342 24.77 6.78 -4.58
C HIS A 342 24.69 5.24 -4.56
N LEU A 343 24.54 4.62 -3.38
CA LEU A 343 24.58 3.16 -3.18
C LEU A 343 23.20 2.47 -3.15
N ALA A 344 22.14 3.18 -2.76
CA ALA A 344 20.85 2.61 -2.42
C ALA A 344 20.22 1.87 -3.61
N ALA A 345 19.82 0.62 -3.37
CA ALA A 345 19.30 -0.31 -4.38
C ALA A 345 20.25 -0.59 -5.57
N LYS A 346 21.53 -0.28 -5.43
CA LYS A 346 22.59 -0.55 -6.43
C LYS A 346 23.68 -1.46 -5.84
N GLU A 347 24.12 -1.14 -4.62
CA GLU A 347 25.17 -1.86 -3.91
C GLU A 347 24.66 -2.48 -2.61
N THR A 348 25.20 -3.64 -2.25
CA THR A 348 24.81 -4.37 -1.02
C THR A 348 25.06 -3.55 0.25
N VAL A 349 26.13 -2.74 0.26
CA VAL A 349 26.47 -1.85 1.37
C VAL A 349 25.41 -0.76 1.61
N GLY A 350 24.68 -0.32 0.58
CA GLY A 350 23.59 0.64 0.75
C GLY A 350 22.45 0.05 1.59
N ALA A 351 22.07 -1.20 1.29
CA ALA A 351 21.07 -1.94 2.07
C ALA A 351 21.56 -2.25 3.50
N HIS A 352 22.85 -2.57 3.65
CA HIS A 352 23.50 -2.80 4.94
C HIS A 352 23.38 -1.59 5.87
N LEU A 353 23.85 -0.43 5.42
CA LEU A 353 23.87 0.81 6.20
C LEU A 353 22.45 1.29 6.57
N LEU A 354 21.51 1.22 5.61
CA LEU A 354 20.10 1.53 5.89
C LEU A 354 19.47 0.55 6.88
N THR A 355 19.86 -0.72 6.85
CA THR A 355 19.36 -1.70 7.82
C THR A 355 19.86 -1.40 9.23
N MET A 356 21.15 -1.07 9.38
CA MET A 356 21.72 -0.65 10.67
C MET A 356 20.96 0.56 11.24
N HIS A 357 20.72 1.57 10.41
CA HIS A 357 19.97 2.77 10.81
C HIS A 357 18.52 2.44 11.18
N ASN A 358 17.78 1.77 10.31
CA ASN A 358 16.36 1.49 10.54
C ASN A 358 16.13 0.60 11.78
N VAL A 359 16.96 -0.42 12.00
CA VAL A 359 16.84 -1.29 13.17
C VAL A 359 17.15 -0.53 14.46
N HIS A 360 18.20 0.30 14.45
CA HIS A 360 18.51 1.18 15.58
C HIS A 360 17.35 2.14 15.89
N TYR A 361 16.77 2.79 14.87
CA TYR A 361 15.65 3.70 15.04
C TYR A 361 14.47 3.01 15.74
N MET A 362 14.07 1.82 15.28
CA MET A 362 12.95 1.08 15.88
C MET A 362 13.22 0.76 17.35
N LEU A 363 14.42 0.26 17.68
CA LEU A 363 14.78 -0.09 19.06
C LEU A 363 14.88 1.15 19.96
N ALA A 364 15.50 2.23 19.47
CA ALA A 364 15.61 3.49 20.20
C ALA A 364 14.23 4.12 20.47
N MET A 365 13.30 4.05 19.50
CA MET A 365 11.93 4.50 19.68
C MET A 365 11.20 3.72 20.78
N MET A 366 11.36 2.39 20.82
CA MET A 366 10.76 1.56 21.88
C MET A 366 11.37 1.87 23.26
N ASN A 367 12.67 2.15 23.33
CA ASN A 367 13.31 2.60 24.57
C ASN A 367 12.78 3.98 25.03
N SER A 368 12.58 4.92 24.11
CA SER A 368 11.99 6.23 24.43
C SER A 368 10.53 6.13 24.89
N LEU A 369 9.73 5.27 24.24
CA LEU A 369 8.38 4.92 24.68
C LEU A 369 8.41 4.40 26.12
N ARG A 370 9.25 3.40 26.39
CA ARG A 370 9.42 2.84 27.74
C ARG A 370 9.76 3.89 28.78
N GLN A 371 10.78 4.72 28.51
CA GLN A 371 11.22 5.74 29.46
C GLN A 371 10.10 6.73 29.78
N SER A 372 9.34 7.15 28.75
CA SER A 372 8.19 8.03 28.96
C SER A 372 7.06 7.39 29.78
N ILE A 373 6.90 6.06 29.77
CA ILE A 373 5.93 5.36 30.63
C ILE A 373 6.43 5.31 32.07
N VAL A 374 7.73 5.02 32.28
CA VAL A 374 8.34 4.99 33.62
C VAL A 374 8.28 6.37 34.28
N GLU A 375 8.49 7.43 33.50
CA GLU A 375 8.44 8.82 33.95
C GLU A 375 7.00 9.41 33.95
N ASP A 376 5.99 8.58 33.67
CA ASP A 376 4.57 8.95 33.54
C ASP A 376 4.30 10.19 32.67
N ARG A 377 5.06 10.34 31.58
CA ARG A 377 4.94 11.40 30.56
C ARG A 377 4.64 10.86 29.17
N PHE A 378 4.12 9.64 29.09
CA PHE A 378 3.77 8.98 27.83
C PHE A 378 2.79 9.79 26.97
N PRO A 379 1.76 10.49 27.50
CA PRO A 379 0.91 11.37 26.69
C PRO A 379 1.69 12.50 25.99
N ALA A 380 2.67 13.11 26.67
CA ALA A 380 3.52 14.12 26.07
C ALA A 380 4.39 13.53 24.95
N PHE A 381 4.91 12.31 25.15
CA PHE A 381 5.62 11.56 24.10
C PHE A 381 4.73 11.32 22.87
N LEU A 382 3.47 10.90 23.06
CA LEU A 382 2.52 10.70 21.95
C LEU A 382 2.35 11.99 21.14
N HIS A 383 2.12 13.12 21.83
CA HIS A 383 1.96 14.41 21.18
C HIS A 383 3.21 14.80 20.37
N GLU A 384 4.41 14.67 20.95
CA GLU A 384 5.67 14.97 20.27
C GLU A 384 5.91 14.05 19.06
N PHE A 385 5.70 12.74 19.22
CA PHE A 385 5.85 11.75 18.16
C PHE A 385 4.96 12.08 16.95
N PHE A 386 3.67 12.29 17.16
CA PHE A 386 2.74 12.59 16.08
C PHE A 386 2.95 13.98 15.48
N LYS A 387 3.37 14.97 16.28
CA LYS A 387 3.79 16.29 15.78
C LYS A 387 4.98 16.17 14.84
N ASN A 388 6.01 15.39 15.20
CA ASN A 388 7.19 15.20 14.36
C ASN A 388 6.84 14.44 13.07
N MET A 389 6.00 13.40 13.17
CA MET A 389 5.68 12.55 12.03
C MET A 389 4.72 13.19 11.02
N TYR A 390 3.79 14.04 11.46
CA TYR A 390 2.72 14.61 10.60
C TYR A 390 2.72 16.15 10.52
N GLY A 391 3.57 16.83 11.31
CA GLY A 391 3.76 18.28 11.35
C GLY A 391 2.63 19.05 12.05
N SER A 392 1.38 18.78 11.69
CA SER A 392 0.17 19.40 12.24
C SER A 392 -0.81 18.34 12.75
N SER A 393 -1.55 18.66 13.82
CA SER A 393 -2.59 17.78 14.37
C SER A 393 -3.69 17.42 13.36
N SER A 394 -3.94 18.29 12.37
CA SER A 394 -4.90 18.03 11.28
C SER A 394 -4.47 16.92 10.31
N ASN A 395 -3.18 16.57 10.29
CA ASN A 395 -2.62 15.56 9.40
C ASN A 395 -2.49 14.19 10.07
N ILE A 396 -2.74 14.11 11.39
CA ILE A 396 -2.69 12.86 12.13
C ILE A 396 -3.86 11.97 11.66
N PRO A 397 -3.62 10.69 11.32
CA PRO A 397 -4.68 9.81 10.85
C PRO A 397 -5.81 9.66 11.87
N GLU A 398 -7.06 9.78 11.41
CA GLU A 398 -8.25 9.73 12.26
C GLU A 398 -8.35 8.44 13.10
N TRP A 399 -7.90 7.31 12.55
CA TRP A 399 -7.88 6.03 13.27
C TRP A 399 -6.99 6.08 14.52
N ALA A 400 -5.85 6.78 14.46
CA ALA A 400 -4.91 6.90 15.57
C ALA A 400 -5.49 7.82 16.65
N VAL A 401 -6.04 8.97 16.23
CA VAL A 401 -6.73 9.90 17.15
C VAL A 401 -7.88 9.20 17.88
N THR A 402 -8.68 8.42 17.15
CA THR A 402 -9.83 7.68 17.70
C THR A 402 -9.38 6.61 18.70
N ALA A 403 -8.35 5.83 18.36
CA ALA A 403 -7.82 4.80 19.24
C ALA A 403 -7.23 5.38 20.54
N LEU A 404 -6.46 6.47 20.43
CA LEU A 404 -5.85 7.14 21.59
C LEU A 404 -6.89 7.77 22.51
N ARG A 405 -7.94 8.39 21.96
CA ARG A 405 -9.08 8.89 22.75
C ARG A 405 -9.77 7.77 23.53
N GLY A 406 -9.88 6.58 22.93
CA GLY A 406 -10.52 5.42 23.56
C GLY A 406 -9.83 4.90 24.81
N VAL A 407 -8.57 5.29 25.05
CA VAL A 407 -7.80 4.91 26.24
C VAL A 407 -7.49 6.08 27.18
N ASP A 408 -8.00 7.29 26.92
CA ASP A 408 -7.81 8.45 27.78
C ASP A 408 -8.66 8.35 29.05
N SER A 409 -8.04 7.96 30.17
CA SER A 409 -8.68 7.85 31.47
C SER A 409 -9.21 9.18 32.02
N SER A 410 -8.81 10.32 31.45
CA SER A 410 -9.30 11.66 31.82
C SER A 410 -10.58 12.10 31.08
N SER A 411 -11.04 11.33 30.08
CA SER A 411 -12.20 11.67 29.26
C SER A 411 -13.54 11.15 29.83
N THR A 412 -14.10 11.83 30.84
CA THR A 412 -15.43 11.47 31.38
C THR A 412 -16.63 12.02 30.59
N SER A 413 -16.46 12.48 29.34
CA SER A 413 -17.60 12.89 28.50
C SER A 413 -17.36 12.67 27.00
N GLN A 414 -18.36 12.14 26.29
CA GLN A 414 -18.35 11.91 24.84
C GLN A 414 -18.33 13.20 23.98
N THR A 415 -18.13 14.38 24.59
CA THR A 415 -18.11 15.67 23.91
C THR A 415 -16.98 16.62 24.38
N GLY A 416 -16.00 16.15 25.16
CA GLY A 416 -14.93 16.99 25.73
C GLY A 416 -13.55 16.75 25.08
N ASN A 417 -12.74 17.81 24.97
CA ASN A 417 -11.37 17.81 24.44
C ASN A 417 -10.52 16.64 24.95
N CYS A 418 -9.82 15.94 24.04
CA CYS A 418 -8.86 14.89 24.36
C CYS A 418 -7.57 15.51 24.92
N ASN A 419 -7.16 15.14 26.14
CA ASN A 419 -5.92 15.64 26.75
C ASN A 419 -4.67 15.01 26.09
N ILE A 420 -4.79 13.83 25.49
CA ILE A 420 -3.68 13.14 24.80
C ILE A 420 -3.29 13.84 23.48
N MET A 421 -4.17 14.68 22.90
CA MET A 421 -3.91 15.38 21.63
C MET A 421 -4.29 16.87 21.65
N SER A 422 -4.58 17.46 22.82
CA SER A 422 -4.78 18.91 22.95
C SER A 422 -3.46 19.59 23.33
N PRO A 423 -3.16 20.77 22.78
CA PRO A 423 -1.99 21.52 23.18
C PRO A 423 -2.23 22.04 24.60
N SER A 424 -1.69 21.36 25.61
CA SER A 424 -1.66 21.92 26.97
C SER A 424 -0.57 22.99 27.04
N GLU A 425 -0.98 24.19 27.46
CA GLU A 425 -0.14 25.33 27.78
C GLU A 425 0.95 24.94 28.78
N VAL A 426 2.21 24.91 28.32
CA VAL A 426 3.37 24.97 29.23
C VAL A 426 3.75 26.44 29.33
N VAL A 427 3.43 27.04 30.48
CA VAL A 427 3.98 28.31 30.91
C VAL A 427 5.49 28.12 31.07
N ILE A 428 6.28 28.84 30.27
CA ILE A 428 7.71 28.98 30.48
C ILE A 428 7.90 30.37 31.07
N ASP A 429 8.30 30.41 32.34
CA ASP A 429 8.68 31.63 33.03
C ASP A 429 9.87 32.30 32.33
N ASP A 430 9.74 33.60 32.06
CA ASP A 430 10.78 34.47 31.51
C ASP A 430 11.97 34.54 32.48
N VAL A 431 13.12 33.99 32.09
CA VAL A 431 14.42 34.28 32.70
C VAL A 431 15.13 35.30 31.82
N THR A 432 15.14 36.55 32.28
CA THR A 432 15.94 37.65 31.72
C THR A 432 17.44 37.40 31.93
N PRO A 433 18.29 37.51 30.88
CA PRO A 433 19.74 37.54 31.05
C PRO A 433 20.26 39.00 31.07
N SER A 434 21.11 39.28 32.05
CA SER A 434 21.89 40.51 32.21
C SER A 434 23.05 40.64 31.21
N GLU A 435 23.33 41.89 30.82
CA GLU A 435 24.55 42.51 30.23
C GLU A 435 25.89 41.77 30.48
N THR A 436 26.95 41.72 29.66
CA THR A 436 27.54 42.35 28.43
C THR A 436 28.84 41.51 28.10
N PRO A 437 29.77 41.80 27.13
CA PRO A 437 29.81 42.72 25.97
C PRO A 437 30.23 42.06 24.62
N LYS A 438 30.05 42.79 23.50
CA LYS A 438 30.49 42.45 22.12
C LYS A 438 31.99 42.73 21.86
N PRO A 439 32.61 42.00 20.92
CA PRO A 439 33.25 42.57 19.72
C PRO A 439 32.99 41.70 18.46
N ASP A 440 33.09 42.08 17.20
CA ASP A 440 33.38 43.29 16.42
C ASP A 440 32.81 43.03 15.00
N GLU A 441 32.49 44.09 14.27
CA GLU A 441 31.86 44.07 12.95
C GLU A 441 32.85 43.67 11.83
N SER A 442 32.41 42.81 10.90
CA SER A 442 32.54 43.04 9.44
C SER A 442 32.13 41.80 8.65
N LEU A 443 31.01 41.90 7.91
CA LEU A 443 30.81 41.48 6.51
C LEU A 443 29.30 41.56 6.21
N ASN A 444 28.92 42.61 5.48
CA ASN A 444 27.54 42.91 5.09
C ASN A 444 26.96 41.80 4.20
N ALA A 445 26.05 40.99 4.76
CA ALA A 445 25.06 40.24 4.01
C ALA A 445 23.77 41.09 3.88
N PRO A 446 23.07 41.07 2.74
CA PRO A 446 21.81 41.79 2.59
C PRO A 446 20.75 41.17 3.53
N THR A 447 20.02 42.05 4.19
CA THR A 447 18.91 41.78 5.12
C THR A 447 17.92 40.73 4.57
N PRO A 448 17.55 39.68 5.34
CA PRO A 448 16.37 38.90 5.02
C PRO A 448 15.13 39.75 5.30
N VAL A 449 14.44 40.11 4.22
CA VAL A 449 13.06 40.58 4.24
C VAL A 449 12.21 39.53 4.98
N PRO A 450 11.29 39.92 5.87
CA PRO A 450 10.41 38.96 6.56
C PRO A 450 9.67 38.11 5.52
N PRO A 451 9.36 36.82 5.78
CA PRO A 451 8.51 36.07 4.86
C PRO A 451 7.15 36.76 4.87
N MET A 452 6.91 37.55 3.83
CA MET A 452 5.57 37.95 3.43
C MET A 452 4.77 36.65 3.32
N SER A 453 3.77 36.50 4.17
CA SER A 453 2.66 35.61 3.90
C SER A 453 2.11 35.98 2.53
N SER A 454 2.49 35.24 1.49
CA SER A 454 1.72 35.24 0.28
C SER A 454 0.38 34.58 0.64
N PRO A 455 -0.76 35.26 0.49
CA PRO A 455 -2.01 34.53 0.45
C PRO A 455 -1.87 33.54 -0.69
N SER A 456 -2.02 32.23 -0.41
CA SER A 456 -2.22 31.26 -1.46
C SER A 456 -3.33 31.81 -2.37
N PRO A 457 -3.11 32.03 -3.68
CA PRO A 457 -4.14 32.60 -4.56
C PRO A 457 -5.26 31.60 -4.88
N PHE A 458 -5.35 30.50 -4.12
CA PHE A 458 -6.22 29.37 -4.37
C PHE A 458 -7.17 29.17 -3.17
N PRO A 459 -8.50 29.13 -3.40
CA PRO A 459 -9.47 28.86 -2.34
C PRO A 459 -9.26 27.48 -1.69
N PRO A 460 -9.78 27.25 -0.47
CA PRO A 460 -9.57 26.02 0.28
C PRO A 460 -10.10 24.78 -0.46
N HIS A 461 -9.23 23.78 -0.59
CA HIS A 461 -9.41 22.55 -1.37
C HIS A 461 -10.43 21.58 -0.75
N ASN A 462 -11.26 20.93 -1.59
CA ASN A 462 -12.05 19.76 -1.20
C ASN A 462 -11.29 18.46 -1.56
N PRO A 463 -10.66 17.75 -0.62
CA PRO A 463 -9.84 16.57 -0.91
C PRO A 463 -10.62 15.35 -1.42
N SER A 464 -11.95 15.40 -1.50
CA SER A 464 -12.80 14.26 -1.88
C SER A 464 -13.03 14.08 -3.40
N HIS A 465 -12.74 15.08 -4.25
CA HIS A 465 -13.06 14.99 -5.69
C HIS A 465 -11.92 14.37 -6.51
N GLU A 466 -12.22 13.36 -7.32
CA GLU A 466 -11.24 12.56 -8.05
C GLU A 466 -10.37 13.38 -9.05
N GLU A 467 -10.92 14.46 -9.62
CA GLU A 467 -10.19 15.39 -10.53
C GLU A 467 -8.96 16.05 -9.88
N HIS A 468 -8.91 16.16 -8.54
CA HIS A 468 -7.72 16.70 -7.86
C HIS A 468 -6.48 15.85 -8.09
N GLN A 469 -6.60 14.55 -8.37
CA GLN A 469 -5.45 13.71 -8.73
C GLN A 469 -4.75 14.23 -9.99
N TYR A 470 -5.53 14.62 -11.01
CA TYR A 470 -5.02 15.20 -12.25
C TYR A 470 -4.41 16.59 -12.02
N LEU A 471 -5.06 17.45 -11.24
CA LEU A 471 -4.55 18.79 -10.92
C LEU A 471 -3.26 18.72 -10.10
N ASN A 472 -3.18 17.81 -9.12
CA ASN A 472 -1.98 17.59 -8.32
C ASN A 472 -0.83 17.08 -9.16
N LEU A 473 -1.10 16.19 -10.14
CA LEU A 473 -0.06 15.77 -11.07
C LEU A 473 0.47 16.92 -11.93
N ILE A 474 -0.40 17.82 -12.41
CA ILE A 474 0.06 19.04 -13.11
C ILE A 474 0.93 19.90 -12.18
N ARG A 475 0.52 20.11 -10.92
CA ARG A 475 1.34 20.85 -9.93
C ARG A 475 2.72 20.21 -9.77
N SER A 476 2.79 18.89 -9.65
CA SER A 476 4.05 18.15 -9.55
C SER A 476 4.91 18.31 -10.80
N ILE A 477 4.34 18.23 -12.01
CA ILE A 477 5.10 18.42 -13.25
C ILE A 477 5.63 19.86 -13.34
N LEU A 478 4.81 20.86 -12.98
CA LEU A 478 5.21 22.26 -12.95
C LEU A 478 6.20 22.60 -11.82
N ALA A 479 6.26 21.81 -10.75
CA ALA A 479 7.21 22.03 -9.67
C ALA A 479 8.54 21.32 -9.97
N THR A 480 8.47 20.02 -10.24
CA THR A 480 9.64 19.12 -10.23
C THR A 480 9.89 18.44 -11.58
N GLY A 481 9.08 18.70 -12.60
CA GLY A 481 9.25 18.09 -13.93
C GLY A 481 10.55 18.51 -14.59
N GLU A 482 11.20 17.55 -15.24
CA GLU A 482 12.45 17.71 -16.00
C GLU A 482 12.16 18.46 -17.31
N ASN A 483 13.00 19.45 -17.65
CA ASN A 483 12.92 20.11 -18.96
C ASN A 483 13.44 19.17 -20.05
N ARG A 484 12.61 18.89 -21.06
CA ARG A 484 12.98 18.04 -22.19
C ARG A 484 12.72 18.75 -23.52
N SER A 485 13.61 18.55 -24.48
CA SER A 485 13.29 18.81 -25.87
C SER A 485 12.25 17.80 -26.35
N ASP A 486 11.41 18.19 -27.30
CA ASP A 486 10.42 17.31 -27.92
C ASP A 486 10.50 17.38 -29.44
N ARG A 487 9.76 16.48 -30.11
CA ARG A 487 9.69 16.39 -31.57
C ARG A 487 9.01 17.59 -32.25
N THR A 488 8.29 18.41 -31.50
CA THR A 488 7.50 19.56 -31.99
C THR A 488 8.29 20.87 -31.93
N GLY A 489 9.41 20.88 -31.21
CA GLY A 489 10.25 22.07 -31.00
C GLY A 489 9.76 23.00 -29.88
N THR A 490 8.62 22.71 -29.24
CA THR A 490 8.05 23.49 -28.14
C THR A 490 8.79 23.27 -26.83
N GLY A 491 9.21 22.02 -26.57
CA GLY A 491 9.78 21.60 -25.30
C GLY A 491 8.70 21.31 -24.26
N THR A 492 9.07 20.51 -23.27
CA THR A 492 8.17 20.03 -22.22
C THR A 492 8.80 20.07 -20.84
N ARG A 493 7.95 20.13 -19.81
CA ARG A 493 8.28 19.66 -18.46
C ARG A 493 7.67 18.28 -18.27
N SER A 494 8.49 17.31 -17.88
CA SER A 494 8.09 15.90 -17.87
C SER A 494 8.35 15.21 -16.53
N LEU A 495 7.46 14.29 -16.16
CA LEU A 495 7.68 13.30 -15.11
C LEU A 495 7.50 11.90 -15.69
N PHE A 496 8.51 11.05 -15.47
CA PHE A 496 8.46 9.65 -15.85
C PHE A 496 7.79 8.81 -14.76
N ALA A 497 6.88 7.93 -15.18
CA ALA A 497 6.10 7.00 -14.38
C ALA A 497 5.42 7.65 -13.14
N PRO A 498 4.58 8.68 -13.33
CA PRO A 498 3.88 9.31 -12.22
C PRO A 498 2.85 8.35 -11.57
N PRO A 499 2.31 8.72 -10.39
CA PRO A 499 1.22 7.97 -9.76
C PRO A 499 0.02 7.76 -10.72
N GLN A 500 -0.65 6.61 -10.58
CA GLN A 500 -1.86 6.29 -11.34
C GLN A 500 -3.01 7.24 -10.97
N LEU A 501 -3.83 7.60 -11.96
CA LEU A 501 -5.11 8.29 -11.71
C LEU A 501 -6.24 7.24 -11.65
N ARG A 502 -7.19 7.42 -10.74
CA ARG A 502 -8.34 6.53 -10.59
C ARG A 502 -9.64 7.32 -10.65
N PHE A 503 -10.57 6.87 -11.49
CA PHE A 503 -11.87 7.51 -11.68
C PHE A 503 -13.00 6.49 -11.57
N SER A 504 -13.97 6.77 -10.72
CA SER A 504 -15.20 6.00 -10.63
C SER A 504 -16.07 6.24 -11.86
N LEU A 505 -16.67 5.18 -12.39
CA LEU A 505 -17.57 5.23 -13.55
C LEU A 505 -19.02 5.00 -13.16
N SER A 506 -19.29 4.76 -11.88
CA SER A 506 -20.64 4.77 -11.33
C SER A 506 -20.66 5.27 -9.88
N LYS A 507 -21.80 5.81 -9.46
CA LYS A 507 -22.12 6.16 -8.07
C LYS A 507 -23.34 5.35 -7.57
N PRO A 508 -23.54 5.21 -6.26
CA PRO A 508 -24.76 4.58 -5.74
C PRO A 508 -26.02 5.25 -6.30
N GLY A 509 -26.96 4.45 -6.80
CA GLY A 509 -28.21 4.92 -7.38
C GLY A 509 -29.22 5.35 -6.33
N SER A 510 -30.11 6.27 -6.68
CA SER A 510 -31.16 6.78 -5.80
C SER A 510 -32.32 5.79 -5.56
N SER A 511 -32.46 4.77 -6.41
CA SER A 511 -33.58 3.84 -6.41
C SER A 511 -33.40 2.59 -5.54
N SER A 512 -32.16 2.20 -5.23
CA SER A 512 -31.83 1.04 -4.37
C SER A 512 -30.34 1.06 -3.99
N PRO A 513 -29.94 0.54 -2.80
CA PRO A 513 -28.53 0.38 -2.42
C PRO A 513 -27.68 -0.45 -3.40
N SER A 514 -28.33 -1.31 -4.21
CA SER A 514 -27.70 -2.12 -5.26
C SER A 514 -27.71 -1.46 -6.64
N SER A 515 -28.47 -0.38 -6.81
CA SER A 515 -28.53 0.39 -8.05
C SER A 515 -27.26 1.22 -8.23
N ARG A 516 -26.84 1.40 -9.48
CA ARG A 516 -25.67 2.21 -9.82
C ARG A 516 -26.04 3.20 -10.91
N THR A 517 -25.76 4.48 -10.67
CA THR A 517 -25.90 5.54 -11.67
C THR A 517 -24.57 5.70 -12.39
N PRO A 518 -24.50 5.48 -13.72
CA PRO A 518 -23.28 5.72 -14.48
C PRO A 518 -22.86 7.20 -14.43
N ILE A 519 -21.58 7.45 -14.23
CA ILE A 519 -20.97 8.78 -14.28
C ILE A 519 -19.83 8.78 -15.30
N LEU A 520 -19.57 9.94 -15.88
CA LEU A 520 -18.48 10.13 -16.83
C LEU A 520 -17.45 11.08 -16.22
N PRO A 521 -16.19 10.66 -15.96
CA PRO A 521 -15.12 11.53 -15.48
C PRO A 521 -14.69 12.53 -16.57
N LEU A 522 -15.55 13.51 -16.81
CA LEU A 522 -15.37 14.59 -17.76
C LEU A 522 -14.88 15.80 -16.97
N LEU A 523 -13.60 16.14 -17.11
CA LEU A 523 -12.97 17.17 -16.30
C LEU A 523 -13.75 18.49 -16.33
N THR A 524 -13.88 19.10 -15.17
CA THR A 524 -14.76 20.25 -14.95
C THR A 524 -14.00 21.54 -14.73
N THR A 525 -12.75 21.49 -14.28
CA THR A 525 -11.88 22.69 -14.17
C THR A 525 -11.54 23.29 -15.54
N LYS A 526 -11.69 22.51 -16.61
CA LYS A 526 -11.62 22.98 -18.00
C LYS A 526 -12.59 22.18 -18.87
N ARG A 527 -13.45 22.90 -19.60
CA ARG A 527 -14.39 22.29 -20.56
C ARG A 527 -13.66 21.39 -21.58
N VAL A 528 -13.96 20.10 -21.53
CA VAL A 528 -13.58 19.08 -22.52
C VAL A 528 -14.58 19.05 -23.68
N PHE A 529 -14.09 18.91 -24.92
CA PHE A 529 -14.91 18.88 -26.13
C PHE A 529 -15.52 17.48 -26.38
N LEU A 530 -16.58 17.15 -25.63
CA LEU A 530 -17.21 15.82 -25.63
C LEU A 530 -17.56 15.27 -27.02
N ARG A 531 -18.09 16.11 -27.92
CA ARG A 531 -18.43 15.69 -29.28
C ARG A 531 -17.23 15.16 -30.07
N ALA A 532 -16.05 15.78 -29.90
CA ALA A 532 -14.82 15.26 -30.50
C ALA A 532 -14.38 13.95 -29.84
N VAL A 533 -14.53 13.81 -28.52
CA VAL A 533 -14.22 12.56 -27.78
C VAL A 533 -15.05 11.40 -28.30
N LEU A 534 -16.37 11.58 -28.40
CA LEU A 534 -17.28 10.55 -28.90
C LEU A 534 -16.99 10.23 -30.38
N GLY A 535 -16.85 11.25 -31.22
CA GLY A 535 -16.58 11.05 -32.64
C GLY A 535 -15.27 10.29 -32.90
N GLU A 536 -14.19 10.62 -32.18
CA GLU A 536 -12.92 9.89 -32.30
C GLU A 536 -13.03 8.46 -31.79
N LEU A 537 -13.69 8.24 -30.64
CA LEU A 537 -13.86 6.89 -30.11
C LEU A 537 -14.65 6.00 -31.07
N LEU A 538 -15.75 6.50 -31.64
CA LEU A 538 -16.53 5.77 -32.63
C LEU A 538 -15.72 5.50 -33.91
N TRP A 539 -14.86 6.45 -34.31
CA TRP A 539 -13.93 6.28 -35.42
C TRP A 539 -12.87 5.19 -35.15
N PHE A 540 -12.35 5.10 -33.92
CA PHE A 540 -11.49 3.98 -33.50
C PHE A 540 -12.24 2.65 -33.55
N ILE A 541 -13.46 2.58 -33.00
CA ILE A 541 -14.25 1.35 -32.95
C ILE A 541 -14.61 0.85 -34.35
N SER A 542 -14.86 1.76 -35.30
CA SER A 542 -15.16 1.40 -36.69
C SER A 542 -13.94 0.91 -37.48
N GLY A 543 -12.74 0.95 -36.92
CA GLY A 543 -11.51 0.56 -37.61
C GLY A 543 -11.04 1.56 -38.67
N CYS A 544 -11.62 2.76 -38.74
CA CYS A 544 -11.29 3.72 -39.79
C CYS A 544 -9.89 4.30 -39.61
N THR A 545 -9.18 4.49 -40.72
CA THR A 545 -7.82 5.04 -40.76
C THR A 545 -7.71 6.34 -41.54
N SER A 546 -8.83 6.82 -42.09
CA SER A 546 -8.90 8.12 -42.76
C SER A 546 -9.37 9.21 -41.80
N SER A 547 -8.71 10.37 -41.78
CA SER A 547 -9.18 11.54 -41.02
C SER A 547 -10.41 12.21 -41.65
N LEU A 548 -10.67 12.00 -42.94
CA LEU A 548 -11.69 12.73 -43.71
C LEU A 548 -13.12 12.61 -43.16
N PRO A 549 -13.60 11.45 -42.67
CA PRO A 549 -14.92 11.35 -42.06
C PRO A 549 -15.07 12.24 -40.81
N LEU A 550 -14.04 12.32 -39.96
CA LEU A 550 -14.02 13.20 -38.80
C LEU A 550 -14.04 14.67 -39.24
N SER A 551 -13.22 15.05 -40.22
CA SER A 551 -13.18 16.41 -40.76
C SER A 551 -14.54 16.82 -41.34
N LYS A 552 -15.21 15.93 -42.08
CA LYS A 552 -16.58 16.13 -42.61
C LYS A 552 -17.62 16.33 -41.51
N ALA A 553 -17.45 15.66 -40.37
CA ALA A 553 -18.28 15.85 -39.18
C ALA A 553 -17.94 17.15 -38.41
N GLY A 554 -16.93 17.91 -38.85
CA GLY A 554 -16.44 19.12 -38.19
C GLY A 554 -15.50 18.86 -37.02
N ILE A 555 -14.98 17.64 -36.88
CA ILE A 555 -14.02 17.22 -35.86
C ILE A 555 -12.62 17.21 -36.50
N LYS A 556 -11.82 18.25 -36.23
CA LYS A 556 -10.57 18.54 -36.95
C LYS A 556 -9.29 18.09 -36.25
N ILE A 557 -9.40 17.22 -35.25
CA ILE A 557 -8.27 16.83 -34.38
C ILE A 557 -7.17 16.07 -35.12
N TRP A 558 -7.49 15.43 -36.25
CA TRP A 558 -6.56 14.68 -37.10
C TRP A 558 -6.16 15.39 -38.40
N ASP A 559 -6.72 16.58 -38.68
CA ASP A 559 -6.49 17.29 -39.95
C ASP A 559 -5.01 17.60 -40.17
N GLY A 560 -4.31 17.99 -39.10
CA GLY A 560 -2.87 18.28 -39.14
C GLY A 560 -2.04 17.05 -39.49
N ASN A 561 -2.33 15.90 -38.86
CA ASN A 561 -1.60 14.66 -39.14
C ASN A 561 -1.95 14.03 -40.50
N GLY A 562 -3.13 14.34 -41.04
CA GLY A 562 -3.58 13.88 -42.36
C GLY A 562 -3.21 14.82 -43.50
N SER A 563 -2.56 15.97 -43.24
CA SER A 563 -2.22 16.94 -44.29
C SER A 563 -1.10 16.41 -45.19
N ARG A 564 -1.02 16.93 -46.42
CA ARG A 564 0.05 16.57 -47.36
C ARG A 564 1.42 16.88 -46.76
N GLU A 565 1.57 18.07 -46.20
CA GLU A 565 2.81 18.56 -45.61
C GLU A 565 3.30 17.64 -44.49
N TYR A 566 2.41 17.22 -43.59
CA TYR A 566 2.78 16.37 -42.47
C TYR A 566 3.15 14.95 -42.92
N LEU A 567 2.33 14.35 -43.79
CA LEU A 567 2.60 13.01 -44.32
C LEU A 567 3.94 12.96 -45.08
N ASP A 568 4.29 14.00 -45.83
CA ASP A 568 5.62 14.11 -46.46
C ASP A 568 6.74 14.19 -45.43
N SER A 569 6.55 14.98 -44.37
CA SER A 569 7.57 15.18 -43.32
C SER A 569 7.93 13.89 -42.57
N VAL A 570 7.00 12.93 -42.50
CA VAL A 570 7.20 11.62 -41.83
C VAL A 570 7.49 10.47 -42.80
N GLY A 571 7.74 10.76 -44.08
CA GLY A 571 8.13 9.75 -45.08
C GLY A 571 6.97 8.94 -45.66
N LEU A 572 5.74 9.44 -45.57
CA LEU A 572 4.51 8.81 -46.06
C LEU A 572 3.96 9.53 -47.32
N SER A 573 4.84 9.97 -48.20
CA SER A 573 4.50 10.70 -49.45
C SER A 573 3.61 9.91 -50.41
N HIS A 574 3.70 8.59 -50.38
CA HIS A 574 2.90 7.66 -51.19
C HIS A 574 1.42 7.56 -50.73
N ARG A 575 1.09 8.04 -49.53
CA ARG A 575 -0.29 8.00 -49.00
C ARG A 575 -1.13 9.16 -49.51
N ALA A 576 -2.43 8.92 -49.66
CA ALA A 576 -3.39 9.97 -49.98
C ALA A 576 -3.61 10.91 -48.78
N VAL A 577 -4.03 12.14 -49.04
CA VAL A 577 -4.37 13.11 -47.98
C VAL A 577 -5.47 12.51 -47.09
N GLY A 578 -5.21 12.54 -45.79
CA GLY A 578 -6.08 11.97 -44.76
C GLY A 578 -5.88 10.48 -44.49
N ASP A 579 -5.05 9.73 -45.23
CA ASP A 579 -4.68 8.35 -44.87
C ASP A 579 -3.62 8.36 -43.77
N LEU A 580 -4.02 8.01 -42.54
CA LEU A 580 -3.16 8.02 -41.35
C LEU A 580 -2.36 6.72 -41.19
N GLY A 581 -2.55 5.74 -42.09
CA GLY A 581 -1.97 4.40 -41.94
C GLY A 581 -2.67 3.55 -40.88
N PRO A 582 -2.07 2.43 -40.44
CA PRO A 582 -2.68 1.47 -39.53
C PRO A 582 -2.67 1.96 -38.06
N VAL A 583 -3.28 3.12 -37.79
CA VAL A 583 -3.39 3.73 -36.46
C VAL A 583 -4.44 3.02 -35.59
N TYR A 584 -4.78 3.58 -34.44
CA TYR A 584 -5.56 2.96 -33.36
C TYR A 584 -6.70 2.04 -33.81
N GLY A 585 -7.65 2.53 -34.60
CA GLY A 585 -8.83 1.74 -34.99
C GLY A 585 -8.45 0.49 -35.79
N PHE A 586 -7.51 0.60 -36.72
CA PHE A 586 -6.97 -0.55 -37.43
C PHE A 586 -6.33 -1.55 -36.48
N GLN A 587 -5.54 -1.08 -35.52
CA GLN A 587 -4.96 -1.98 -34.52
C GLN A 587 -6.05 -2.62 -33.65
N TRP A 588 -7.17 -1.96 -33.39
CA TRP A 588 -8.25 -2.54 -32.59
C TRP A 588 -9.08 -3.59 -33.34
N ARG A 589 -9.32 -3.40 -34.64
CA ARG A 589 -10.21 -4.26 -35.45
C ARG A 589 -9.48 -5.26 -36.36
N HIS A 590 -8.23 -4.97 -36.72
CA HIS A 590 -7.47 -5.67 -37.77
C HIS A 590 -6.01 -5.89 -37.36
N PHE A 591 -5.74 -6.14 -36.07
CA PHE A 591 -4.37 -6.26 -35.55
C PHE A 591 -3.59 -7.35 -36.31
N GLY A 592 -2.45 -6.99 -36.87
CA GLY A 592 -1.59 -7.91 -37.64
C GLY A 592 -1.98 -8.12 -39.10
N ALA A 593 -3.05 -7.50 -39.61
CA ALA A 593 -3.33 -7.47 -41.04
C ALA A 593 -2.31 -6.60 -41.80
N GLU A 594 -2.05 -6.93 -43.07
CA GLU A 594 -1.21 -6.11 -43.93
C GLU A 594 -1.97 -4.86 -44.37
N TYR A 595 -1.48 -3.68 -43.98
CA TYR A 595 -2.09 -2.40 -44.37
C TYR A 595 -1.77 -2.04 -45.83
N ILE A 596 -2.80 -1.83 -46.63
CA ILE A 596 -2.74 -1.35 -48.01
C ILE A 596 -2.99 0.18 -48.03
N ASP A 597 -4.24 0.59 -47.89
CA ASP A 597 -4.67 2.00 -47.83
C ASP A 597 -5.93 2.19 -46.96
N ALA A 598 -6.42 3.43 -46.86
CA ALA A 598 -7.57 3.76 -46.03
C ALA A 598 -8.95 3.46 -46.68
N GLN A 599 -8.96 2.98 -47.93
CA GLN A 599 -10.16 2.64 -48.69
C GLN A 599 -10.40 1.13 -48.77
N THR A 600 -9.38 0.35 -48.48
CA THR A 600 -9.41 -1.11 -48.44
C THR A 600 -10.33 -1.61 -47.34
N ASP A 601 -11.14 -2.61 -47.66
CA ASP A 601 -11.93 -3.35 -46.68
C ASP A 601 -11.09 -4.44 -46.02
N TYR A 602 -10.86 -4.30 -44.71
CA TYR A 602 -10.08 -5.23 -43.90
C TYR A 602 -10.96 -6.22 -43.12
N MET A 603 -12.27 -6.28 -43.37
CA MET A 603 -13.16 -7.23 -42.71
C MET A 603 -12.63 -8.68 -42.83
N GLY A 604 -12.55 -9.35 -41.68
CA GLY A 604 -12.02 -10.72 -41.59
C GLY A 604 -10.50 -10.85 -41.69
N GLN A 605 -9.77 -9.74 -41.85
CA GLN A 605 -8.31 -9.73 -41.87
C GLN A 605 -7.74 -9.39 -40.48
N GLY A 606 -6.68 -10.10 -40.09
CA GLY A 606 -6.01 -9.90 -38.79
C GLY A 606 -6.87 -10.35 -37.61
N VAL A 607 -6.68 -9.69 -36.45
CA VAL A 607 -7.41 -9.97 -35.21
C VAL A 607 -8.29 -8.80 -34.82
N ASP A 608 -9.60 -9.04 -34.73
CA ASP A 608 -10.56 -8.12 -34.13
C ASP A 608 -10.51 -8.23 -32.60
N GLN A 609 -9.69 -7.39 -31.98
CA GLN A 609 -9.48 -7.40 -30.54
C GLN A 609 -10.72 -6.92 -29.77
N ILE A 610 -11.53 -6.02 -30.35
CA ILE A 610 -12.78 -5.55 -29.72
C ILE A 610 -13.78 -6.71 -29.64
N ALA A 611 -13.97 -7.45 -30.74
CA ALA A 611 -14.84 -8.62 -30.76
C ALA A 611 -14.37 -9.67 -29.73
N GLU A 612 -13.07 -9.93 -29.63
CA GLU A 612 -12.52 -10.88 -28.66
C GLU A 612 -12.68 -10.41 -27.21
N VAL A 613 -12.53 -9.12 -26.93
CA VAL A 613 -12.79 -8.53 -25.62
C VAL A 613 -14.26 -8.74 -25.24
N VAL A 614 -15.20 -8.37 -26.12
CA VAL A 614 -16.64 -8.54 -25.86
C VAL A 614 -17.00 -10.01 -25.63
N ARG A 615 -16.50 -10.90 -26.49
CA ARG A 615 -16.71 -12.35 -26.36
C ARG A 615 -16.24 -12.84 -25.00
N LYS A 616 -15.01 -12.50 -24.58
CA LYS A 616 -14.49 -12.87 -23.25
C LYS A 616 -15.30 -12.27 -22.11
N LEU A 617 -15.72 -11.01 -22.20
CA LEU A 617 -16.53 -10.38 -21.15
C LEU A 617 -17.87 -11.11 -20.94
N ARG A 618 -18.47 -11.65 -22.01
CA ARG A 618 -19.75 -12.37 -21.95
C ARG A 618 -19.58 -13.83 -21.56
N GLU A 619 -18.60 -14.52 -22.14
CA GLU A 619 -18.44 -15.97 -22.04
C GLU A 619 -17.46 -16.41 -20.94
N ASN A 620 -16.42 -15.62 -20.70
CA ASN A 620 -15.35 -15.94 -19.74
C ASN A 620 -14.86 -14.68 -18.98
N PRO A 621 -15.72 -14.04 -18.16
CA PRO A 621 -15.42 -12.74 -17.54
C PRO A 621 -14.28 -12.75 -16.52
N TYR A 622 -13.83 -13.94 -16.10
CA TYR A 622 -12.66 -14.12 -15.22
C TYR A 622 -11.34 -14.27 -16.00
N ASP A 623 -11.35 -14.26 -17.34
CA ASP A 623 -10.13 -14.37 -18.14
C ASP A 623 -9.18 -13.22 -17.80
N ARG A 624 -7.92 -13.55 -17.51
CA ARG A 624 -6.89 -12.56 -17.17
C ARG A 624 -6.30 -11.89 -18.40
N ARG A 625 -6.73 -12.28 -19.61
CA ARG A 625 -6.24 -11.85 -20.93
C ARG A 625 -7.29 -11.05 -21.70
N ILE A 626 -8.19 -10.36 -21.01
CA ILE A 626 -9.11 -9.38 -21.61
C ILE A 626 -8.32 -8.10 -21.82
N ILE A 627 -7.58 -8.04 -22.93
CA ILE A 627 -6.60 -6.99 -23.23
C ILE A 627 -6.80 -6.54 -24.68
N LEU A 628 -6.65 -5.24 -24.91
CA LEU A 628 -6.65 -4.58 -26.21
C LEU A 628 -5.33 -3.82 -26.38
N SER A 629 -4.60 -4.03 -27.47
CA SER A 629 -3.36 -3.31 -27.79
C SER A 629 -3.51 -2.46 -29.05
N ALA A 630 -3.17 -1.18 -28.97
CA ALA A 630 -2.91 -0.34 -30.14
C ALA A 630 -1.42 -0.33 -30.53
N TRP A 631 -0.53 -0.87 -29.69
CA TRP A 631 0.91 -0.83 -29.94
C TRP A 631 1.38 -2.03 -30.75
N ASN A 632 1.73 -1.79 -32.00
CA ASN A 632 2.32 -2.77 -32.91
C ASN A 632 3.68 -2.26 -33.45
N PRO A 633 4.81 -2.74 -32.89
CA PRO A 633 6.14 -2.33 -33.32
C PRO A 633 6.42 -2.51 -34.82
N ALA A 634 5.81 -3.52 -35.46
CA ALA A 634 6.01 -3.81 -36.88
C ALA A 634 5.42 -2.73 -37.79
N ASP A 635 4.37 -2.03 -37.33
CA ASP A 635 3.63 -1.05 -38.12
C ASP A 635 3.94 0.41 -37.77
N LEU A 636 4.73 0.70 -36.74
CA LEU A 636 4.94 2.08 -36.26
C LEU A 636 5.42 3.03 -37.37
N LYS A 637 6.27 2.55 -38.29
CA LYS A 637 6.79 3.35 -39.41
C LYS A 637 5.78 3.58 -40.55
N LYS A 638 4.63 2.89 -40.50
CA LYS A 638 3.54 3.01 -41.49
C LYS A 638 2.48 4.02 -41.06
N MET A 639 2.50 4.46 -39.80
CA MET A 639 1.51 5.31 -39.17
C MET A 639 1.91 6.78 -39.24
N ALA A 640 0.97 7.68 -39.55
CA ALA A 640 1.19 9.11 -39.49
C ALA A 640 1.51 9.56 -38.05
N LEU A 641 0.80 9.02 -37.06
CA LEU A 641 1.07 9.27 -35.65
C LEU A 641 1.03 7.96 -34.85
N PRO A 642 2.14 7.54 -34.25
CA PRO A 642 2.17 6.35 -33.41
C PRO A 642 1.25 6.45 -32.17
N PRO A 643 0.56 5.38 -31.78
CA PRO A 643 -0.36 5.34 -30.64
C PRO A 643 0.23 5.80 -29.30
N CYS A 644 -0.39 6.78 -28.67
CA CYS A 644 -0.05 7.25 -27.31
C CYS A 644 -0.58 6.32 -26.23
N HIS A 645 -1.80 5.83 -26.38
CA HIS A 645 -2.36 4.76 -25.57
C HIS A 645 -1.94 3.42 -26.16
N MET A 646 -1.12 2.66 -25.44
CA MET A 646 -0.51 1.44 -25.97
C MET A 646 -1.43 0.23 -25.81
N PHE A 647 -1.98 0.03 -24.61
CA PHE A 647 -2.90 -1.07 -24.34
C PHE A 647 -3.84 -0.73 -23.18
N ALA A 648 -4.97 -1.45 -23.14
CA ALA A 648 -5.91 -1.44 -22.04
C ALA A 648 -6.24 -2.88 -21.62
N GLN A 649 -6.30 -3.09 -20.31
CA GLN A 649 -6.73 -4.34 -19.70
C GLN A 649 -8.08 -4.13 -19.01
N PHE A 650 -8.97 -5.10 -19.16
CA PHE A 650 -10.29 -5.09 -18.55
C PHE A 650 -10.40 -6.16 -17.47
N TYR A 651 -11.15 -5.87 -16.41
CA TYR A 651 -11.31 -6.75 -15.27
C TYR A 651 -12.76 -6.74 -14.78
N VAL A 652 -13.37 -7.90 -14.64
CA VAL A 652 -14.73 -8.04 -14.12
C VAL A 652 -14.71 -8.50 -12.66
N SER A 653 -15.34 -7.73 -11.78
CA SER A 653 -15.58 -8.10 -10.38
C SER A 653 -17.04 -8.50 -10.18
N PHE A 654 -17.31 -9.66 -9.60
CA PHE A 654 -18.65 -10.06 -9.20
C PHE A 654 -18.83 -9.84 -7.69
N PRO A 655 -20.03 -9.44 -7.22
CA PRO A 655 -20.34 -9.42 -5.80
C PRO A 655 -20.07 -10.79 -5.19
N SER A 656 -19.42 -10.85 -4.03
CA SER A 656 -19.26 -12.11 -3.29
C SER A 656 -20.64 -12.58 -2.82
N HIS A 657 -21.04 -13.82 -3.13
CA HIS A 657 -22.27 -14.40 -2.59
C HIS A 657 -22.12 -14.55 -1.07
N GLY A 658 -22.71 -13.63 -0.32
CA GLY A 658 -23.02 -13.85 1.07
C GLY A 658 -24.25 -14.75 1.15
N GLY A 659 -24.11 -15.97 1.68
CA GLY A 659 -25.24 -16.80 2.10
C GLY A 659 -25.30 -18.20 1.46
N ASN A 660 -25.52 -19.21 2.31
CA ASN A 660 -26.02 -20.53 1.96
C ASN A 660 -27.25 -20.40 1.04
N THR A 661 -27.16 -20.88 -0.19
CA THR A 661 -28.34 -21.40 -0.91
C THR A 661 -27.90 -22.51 -1.86
N GLU A 662 -28.19 -23.75 -1.48
CA GLU A 662 -28.51 -24.83 -2.40
C GLU A 662 -29.82 -24.48 -3.14
N SER A 663 -29.77 -23.52 -4.04
CA SER A 663 -30.85 -23.24 -5.01
C SER A 663 -30.28 -22.33 -6.08
N GLY A 664 -30.33 -22.75 -7.34
CA GLY A 664 -29.72 -22.08 -8.49
C GLY A 664 -30.31 -20.71 -8.84
N HIS A 665 -30.08 -19.70 -7.99
CA HIS A 665 -30.43 -18.31 -8.25
C HIS A 665 -29.22 -17.48 -8.72
N GLU A 666 -29.54 -16.49 -9.55
CA GLU A 666 -28.69 -15.75 -10.49
C GLU A 666 -27.37 -15.20 -9.92
N LYS A 667 -26.28 -15.33 -10.70
CA LYS A 667 -25.04 -14.58 -10.48
C LYS A 667 -25.38 -13.09 -10.47
N GLY A 668 -25.09 -12.38 -9.37
CA GLY A 668 -25.23 -10.93 -9.34
C GLY A 668 -24.45 -10.27 -10.48
N LYS A 669 -24.97 -9.19 -11.05
CA LYS A 669 -24.38 -8.52 -12.22
C LYS A 669 -22.95 -8.04 -11.94
N GLY A 670 -22.00 -8.39 -12.82
CA GLY A 670 -20.59 -8.04 -12.67
C GLY A 670 -20.30 -6.56 -12.89
N THR A 671 -19.16 -6.10 -12.39
CA THR A 671 -18.63 -4.73 -12.54
C THR A 671 -17.37 -4.74 -13.39
N LEU A 672 -17.36 -4.01 -14.51
CA LEU A 672 -16.24 -3.89 -15.45
C LEU A 672 -15.35 -2.68 -15.12
N SER A 673 -14.08 -2.93 -14.83
CA SER A 673 -13.05 -1.89 -14.69
C SER A 673 -12.04 -1.94 -15.83
N CYS A 674 -11.43 -0.82 -16.14
CA CYS A 674 -10.43 -0.67 -17.21
C CYS A 674 -9.13 -0.10 -16.64
N GLN A 675 -8.00 -0.73 -16.94
CA GLN A 675 -6.67 -0.17 -16.74
C GLN A 675 -6.06 0.23 -18.09
N LEU A 676 -5.84 1.51 -18.28
CA LEU A 676 -5.18 2.08 -19.46
C LEU A 676 -3.69 2.28 -19.19
N TYR A 677 -2.83 1.89 -20.13
CA TYR A 677 -1.43 2.35 -20.18
C TYR A 677 -1.20 3.31 -21.36
N GLN A 678 -0.85 4.55 -21.03
CA GLN A 678 -0.51 5.61 -21.98
C GLN A 678 0.97 5.95 -21.85
N ARG A 679 1.75 5.83 -22.94
CA ARG A 679 3.21 6.04 -22.90
C ARG A 679 3.61 7.51 -22.92
N SER A 680 2.79 8.37 -23.51
CA SER A 680 3.07 9.80 -23.75
C SER A 680 1.80 10.57 -23.43
N CYS A 681 1.85 11.39 -22.39
CA CYS A 681 0.69 11.92 -21.71
C CYS A 681 0.78 13.43 -21.64
N ASP A 682 0.30 14.09 -22.69
CA ASP A 682 0.08 15.53 -22.70
C ASP A 682 -1.01 15.87 -21.69
N MET A 683 -0.59 16.46 -20.57
CA MET A 683 -1.49 16.84 -19.48
C MET A 683 -2.39 18.02 -19.87
N GLY A 684 -2.01 18.82 -20.87
CA GLY A 684 -2.78 19.96 -21.35
C GLY A 684 -4.04 19.51 -22.09
N LEU A 685 -3.89 18.79 -23.20
CA LEU A 685 -5.00 18.46 -24.09
C LEU A 685 -5.29 16.95 -24.13
N GLY A 686 -4.26 16.12 -24.29
CA GLY A 686 -4.41 14.68 -24.51
C GLY A 686 -5.02 13.90 -23.35
N VAL A 687 -4.50 14.05 -22.12
CA VAL A 687 -4.94 13.28 -20.95
C VAL A 687 -6.41 13.54 -20.59
N PRO A 688 -6.92 14.79 -20.53
CA PRO A 688 -8.35 15.05 -20.33
C PRO A 688 -9.24 14.34 -21.35
N PHE A 689 -8.78 14.30 -22.61
CA PHE A 689 -9.49 13.64 -23.71
C PHE A 689 -9.52 12.11 -23.51
N ASN A 690 -8.37 11.53 -23.14
CA ASN A 690 -8.21 10.08 -23.00
C ASN A 690 -8.91 9.52 -21.75
N ILE A 691 -9.01 10.30 -20.66
CA ILE A 691 -9.82 9.94 -19.50
C ILE A 691 -11.28 9.74 -19.94
N ALA A 692 -11.85 10.72 -20.67
CA ALA A 692 -13.22 10.64 -21.14
C ALA A 692 -13.42 9.52 -22.18
N SER A 693 -12.49 9.37 -23.13
CA SER A 693 -12.56 8.36 -24.19
C SER A 693 -12.55 6.92 -23.64
N TYR A 694 -11.60 6.58 -22.77
CA TYR A 694 -11.54 5.23 -22.19
C TYR A 694 -12.61 4.96 -21.14
N ALA A 695 -13.12 5.99 -20.45
CA ALA A 695 -14.31 5.86 -19.63
C ALA A 695 -15.53 5.49 -20.50
N LEU A 696 -15.76 6.19 -21.62
CA LEU A 696 -16.82 5.88 -22.57
C LEU A 696 -16.68 4.49 -23.17
N LEU A 697 -15.47 4.09 -23.60
CA LEU A 697 -15.21 2.73 -24.09
C LEU A 697 -15.59 1.68 -23.03
N THR A 698 -15.23 1.92 -21.77
CA THR A 698 -15.58 1.00 -20.67
C THR A 698 -17.10 0.94 -20.45
N HIS A 699 -17.80 2.08 -20.54
CA HIS A 699 -19.27 2.13 -20.48
C HIS A 699 -19.92 1.35 -21.64
N MET A 700 -19.42 1.51 -22.87
CA MET A 700 -19.91 0.79 -24.05
C MET A 700 -19.69 -0.73 -23.92
N LEU A 701 -18.50 -1.15 -23.51
CA LEU A 701 -18.19 -2.58 -23.29
C LEU A 701 -19.03 -3.17 -22.15
N ALA A 702 -19.24 -2.42 -21.07
CA ALA A 702 -20.12 -2.83 -19.99
C ALA A 702 -21.57 -2.95 -20.47
N HIS A 703 -22.04 -2.03 -21.32
CA HIS A 703 -23.37 -2.13 -21.93
C HIS A 703 -23.50 -3.35 -22.84
N ALA A 704 -22.54 -3.57 -23.74
CA ALA A 704 -22.53 -4.71 -24.66
C ALA A 704 -22.47 -6.06 -23.93
N ALA A 705 -21.81 -6.14 -22.78
CA ALA A 705 -21.65 -7.37 -21.99
C ALA A 705 -22.66 -7.54 -20.85
N ASP A 706 -23.64 -6.63 -20.72
CA ASP A 706 -24.56 -6.55 -19.59
C ASP A 706 -23.87 -6.53 -18.21
N LEU A 707 -22.93 -5.60 -18.03
CA LEU A 707 -22.17 -5.34 -16.80
C LEU A 707 -22.42 -3.92 -16.30
N TYR A 708 -22.06 -3.65 -15.04
CA TYR A 708 -21.96 -2.30 -14.49
C TYR A 708 -20.59 -1.69 -14.80
N PRO A 709 -20.50 -0.40 -15.15
CA PRO A 709 -19.23 0.30 -15.26
C PRO A 709 -18.62 0.53 -13.86
N GLY A 710 -17.36 0.15 -13.69
CA GLY A 710 -16.63 0.16 -12.43
C GLY A 710 -15.69 1.36 -12.30
N THR A 711 -14.40 1.13 -12.52
CA THR A 711 -13.35 2.13 -12.34
C THR A 711 -12.44 2.20 -13.57
N LEU A 712 -12.06 3.41 -13.97
CA LEU A 712 -10.95 3.65 -14.89
C LEU A 712 -9.67 3.91 -14.08
N ILE A 713 -8.61 3.16 -14.38
CA ILE A 713 -7.27 3.33 -13.82
C ILE A 713 -6.33 3.75 -14.94
N HIS A 714 -5.80 4.96 -14.89
CA HIS A 714 -4.90 5.51 -15.90
C HIS A 714 -3.45 5.42 -15.43
N THR A 715 -2.67 4.55 -16.08
CA THR A 715 -1.22 4.38 -15.87
C THR A 715 -0.47 5.14 -16.96
N MET A 716 0.47 5.99 -16.57
CA MET A 716 1.17 6.91 -17.47
C MET A 716 2.67 6.61 -17.50
N GLY A 717 3.26 6.65 -18.70
CA GLY A 717 4.69 6.49 -18.94
C GLY A 717 5.44 7.82 -18.80
N ASP A 718 5.34 8.69 -19.79
CA ASP A 718 5.84 10.06 -19.74
C ASP A 718 4.66 11.03 -19.61
N ALA A 719 4.48 11.67 -18.45
CA ALA A 719 3.48 12.70 -18.26
C ALA A 719 4.10 14.08 -18.32
N HIS A 720 3.61 14.91 -19.23
CA HIS A 720 4.28 16.15 -19.57
C HIS A 720 3.33 17.32 -19.79
N VAL A 721 3.88 18.50 -19.59
CA VAL A 721 3.27 19.79 -19.88
C VAL A 721 4.14 20.47 -20.93
N TYR A 722 3.56 20.83 -22.08
CA TYR A 722 4.23 21.68 -23.04
C TYR A 722 4.53 23.05 -22.45
N LEU A 723 5.69 23.62 -22.77
CA LEU A 723 6.12 24.90 -22.19
C LEU A 723 5.14 26.03 -22.50
N ASP A 724 4.52 26.03 -23.68
CA ASP A 724 3.52 27.01 -24.10
C ASP A 724 2.12 26.76 -23.49
N HIS A 725 1.93 25.68 -22.73
CA HIS A 725 0.69 25.39 -22.00
C HIS A 725 0.75 25.76 -20.51
N ILE A 726 1.93 26.15 -20.00
CA ILE A 726 2.16 26.40 -18.57
C ILE A 726 1.18 27.46 -18.03
N GLU A 727 1.07 28.62 -18.68
CA GLU A 727 0.19 29.71 -18.22
C GLU A 727 -1.28 29.27 -18.18
N ALA A 728 -1.72 28.59 -19.24
CA ALA A 728 -3.07 28.07 -19.34
C ALA A 728 -3.39 27.03 -18.25
N LEU A 729 -2.43 26.17 -17.91
CA LEU A 729 -2.58 25.19 -16.84
C LEU A 729 -2.52 25.84 -15.45
N GLN A 730 -1.69 26.86 -15.24
CA GLN A 730 -1.70 27.65 -14.00
C GLN A 730 -3.06 28.32 -13.76
N GLU A 731 -3.72 28.78 -14.82
CA GLU A 731 -5.09 29.28 -14.74
C GLU A 731 -6.10 28.16 -14.43
N GLN A 732 -5.93 26.97 -15.01
CA GLN A 732 -6.77 25.81 -14.68
C GLN A 732 -6.64 25.43 -13.19
N LEU A 733 -5.42 25.46 -12.64
CA LEU A 733 -5.14 25.13 -11.25
C LEU A 733 -5.82 26.06 -10.22
N LYS A 734 -6.35 27.23 -10.67
CA LYS A 734 -7.11 28.18 -9.85
C LYS A 734 -8.56 27.78 -9.61
N ARG A 735 -9.03 26.76 -10.34
CA ARG A 735 -10.43 26.39 -10.39
C ARG A 735 -10.67 25.16 -9.55
N GLU A 736 -11.77 25.19 -8.81
CA GLU A 736 -12.22 24.03 -8.05
C GLU A 736 -13.10 23.12 -8.93
N PRO A 737 -12.86 21.80 -8.92
CA PRO A 737 -13.72 20.84 -9.59
C PRO A 737 -15.17 20.94 -9.11
N VAL A 738 -16.10 20.60 -9.99
CA VAL A 738 -17.49 20.30 -9.62
C VAL A 738 -17.79 18.85 -10.00
N ASP A 739 -18.90 18.33 -9.49
CA ASP A 739 -19.30 16.93 -9.72
C ASP A 739 -19.22 16.53 -11.19
N PHE A 740 -18.67 15.33 -11.41
CA PHE A 740 -18.72 14.70 -12.71
C PHE A 740 -20.16 14.46 -13.18
N PRO A 741 -20.46 14.66 -14.47
CA PRO A 741 -21.80 14.46 -14.99
C PRO A 741 -22.22 12.99 -14.99
N GLU A 742 -23.53 12.78 -14.94
CA GLU A 742 -24.14 11.47 -15.17
C GLU A 742 -24.12 11.13 -16.65
N LEU A 743 -23.97 9.84 -16.96
CA LEU A 743 -24.03 9.33 -18.32
C LEU A 743 -25.28 8.46 -18.49
N VAL A 744 -26.10 8.81 -19.47
CA VAL A 744 -27.27 8.03 -19.88
C VAL A 744 -27.00 7.46 -21.28
N ILE A 745 -27.09 6.14 -21.40
CA ILE A 745 -27.05 5.43 -22.68
C ILE A 745 -28.49 5.16 -23.09
N LYS A 746 -28.94 5.73 -24.20
CA LYS A 746 -30.32 5.61 -24.73
C LYS A 746 -30.56 4.35 -25.54
N ARG A 747 -29.48 3.65 -25.90
CA ARG A 747 -29.52 2.45 -26.73
C ARG A 747 -30.17 1.30 -25.95
N ASP A 748 -31.13 0.61 -26.58
CA ASP A 748 -31.91 -0.47 -25.96
C ASP A 748 -31.48 -1.86 -26.46
N ASP A 749 -30.18 -2.14 -26.39
CA ASP A 749 -29.58 -3.41 -26.82
C ASP A 749 -28.57 -3.95 -25.80
N ARG A 750 -28.77 -3.62 -24.52
CA ARG A 750 -27.86 -4.05 -23.46
C ARG A 750 -27.68 -5.57 -23.45
N GLY A 751 -26.44 -6.03 -23.39
CA GLY A 751 -26.09 -7.46 -23.45
C GLY A 751 -26.04 -8.08 -24.86
N SER A 752 -26.28 -7.29 -25.91
CA SER A 752 -26.26 -7.75 -27.31
C SER A 752 -24.87 -8.21 -27.77
N GLY A 753 -23.80 -7.71 -27.14
CA GLY A 753 -22.42 -7.86 -27.61
C GLY A 753 -22.08 -6.94 -28.80
N VAL A 754 -22.95 -6.01 -29.17
CA VAL A 754 -22.74 -5.15 -30.35
C VAL A 754 -21.90 -3.92 -29.99
N MET A 755 -20.74 -3.78 -30.64
CA MET A 755 -19.89 -2.58 -30.55
C MET A 755 -19.97 -1.69 -31.80
N ASP A 756 -20.62 -2.15 -32.86
CA ASP A 756 -20.73 -1.43 -34.12
C ASP A 756 -22.02 -0.59 -34.22
N GLY A 757 -21.98 0.48 -35.02
CA GLY A 757 -23.15 1.30 -35.35
C GLY A 757 -23.67 2.17 -34.20
N TRP A 758 -22.86 2.46 -33.19
CA TRP A 758 -23.16 3.44 -32.16
C TRP A 758 -23.17 4.86 -32.73
N LYS A 759 -24.06 5.72 -32.20
CA LYS A 759 -24.20 7.12 -32.65
C LYS A 759 -24.06 8.11 -31.50
N GLU A 760 -23.66 9.34 -31.81
CA GLU A 760 -23.45 10.40 -30.81
C GLU A 760 -24.71 10.66 -29.97
N GLU A 761 -25.88 10.69 -30.62
CA GLU A 761 -27.17 10.96 -29.98
C GLU A 761 -27.63 9.87 -28.97
N GLU A 762 -26.99 8.70 -28.98
CA GLU A 762 -27.27 7.61 -28.03
C GLU A 762 -26.62 7.86 -26.67
N PHE A 763 -25.74 8.85 -26.54
CA PHE A 763 -25.09 9.25 -25.30
C PHE A 763 -25.63 10.59 -24.83
N GLU A 764 -26.20 10.62 -23.63
CA GLU A 764 -26.64 11.85 -22.99
C GLU A 764 -25.83 12.08 -21.71
N VAL A 765 -25.21 13.27 -21.62
CA VAL A 765 -24.42 13.69 -20.46
C VAL A 765 -25.21 14.73 -19.67
N VAL A 766 -25.65 14.34 -18.48
CA VAL A 766 -26.54 15.13 -17.64
C VAL A 766 -25.74 15.81 -16.52
N GLY A 767 -25.98 17.09 -16.31
CA GLY A 767 -25.38 17.84 -15.19
C GLY A 767 -23.94 18.31 -15.41
N TYR A 768 -23.41 18.28 -16.63
CA TYR A 768 -22.06 18.76 -16.92
C TYR A 768 -21.97 20.29 -16.80
N LYS A 769 -21.37 20.76 -15.71
CA LYS A 769 -21.23 22.19 -15.37
C LYS A 769 -19.76 22.62 -15.31
N PRO A 770 -18.98 22.49 -16.40
CA PRO A 770 -17.56 22.81 -16.35
C PRO A 770 -17.35 24.33 -16.26
N HIS A 771 -16.21 24.72 -15.71
CA HIS A 771 -15.64 26.04 -15.91
C HIS A 771 -15.45 26.36 -17.40
N LYS A 772 -15.29 27.65 -17.71
CA LYS A 772 -15.09 28.12 -19.09
C LYS A 772 -13.87 27.44 -19.75
N GLY A 773 -13.90 27.28 -21.07
CA GLY A 773 -12.75 26.72 -21.80
C GLY A 773 -11.48 27.55 -21.60
N ILE A 774 -10.32 26.87 -21.60
CA ILE A 774 -9.00 27.51 -21.63
C ILE A 774 -8.36 27.10 -22.95
N LYS A 775 -7.93 28.08 -23.74
CA LYS A 775 -7.28 27.84 -25.03
C LYS A 775 -5.83 27.39 -24.82
N MET A 776 -5.44 26.33 -25.50
CA MET A 776 -4.06 25.85 -25.60
C MET A 776 -3.83 25.50 -27.07
N LYS A 777 -2.62 25.76 -27.57
CA LYS A 777 -2.26 25.46 -28.96
C LYS A 777 -1.95 23.96 -29.08
N MET A 778 -2.39 23.29 -30.14
CA MET A 778 -1.93 21.92 -30.39
C MET A 778 -0.48 21.95 -30.86
N SER A 779 0.37 21.17 -30.21
CA SER A 779 1.75 20.90 -30.62
C SER A 779 1.73 19.75 -31.62
N VAL A 780 1.78 20.05 -32.93
CA VAL A 780 1.72 19.05 -34.02
C VAL A 780 3.12 18.74 -34.53
#